data_AF-K0NS35-F1
#
_entry.id   AF-K0NS35-F1
#
_cell.length_a   1.000
_cell.length_b   1.000
_cell.length_c   1.000
_cell.angle_alpha   90.00
_cell.angle_beta   90.00
_cell.angle_gamma   90.00
#
_symmetry.space_group_name_H-M   'P 1'
#
loop_
_entity.id
_entity.type
_entity.pdbx_description
1 polymer ?
#
loop_
_entity_poly.entity_id
_entity_poly.type
_entity_poly.pdbx_seq_one_letter_code
_entity_poly.pdbx_strand_id
1 'polypeptide(L)'
;MTKDSHDKLKIPLIGLLAVKNFMINKEDLQKGMSQCSGAKDHQAALKKYFLFNKLISSQNMERLLQVAKAFEMRQKEFKFGAVAIRKGFINKSVLKLALEEQENDIKSRKSPRLIGDLLVEAGMLTPKQRDDILKLQKRLKKKTKSTFDQEENKNIPDENSSRLEEDEGILLIPEIIDGGIKLEISKDFMSAFLTKTESFDKNITLAQIHEALFDKGIVLGIVDDKMILGFINSSGFKKKSFRVAQGITPIQGKDARIEFFFNTDYLKSGGFKLDGTVDFKDRGETPHVEEGTVLAEKIPMLESRHGQTIFGDQIEMIPVKDIALKFGKGAKISEDGFKVIAEVTGYPKYSLSGHVFVYGEYITEGDVDYETGHINYDGNINVKGRIKAGFRVKGNDIKAIELDGGIITAQGDVIIAGGINEANIYARGNVYARFVHNSKILCMGSVVIQKEIVDSNIDCSGSCVIENGKLMSSIISAKMGVKARNIGTEMACSSVIRVGNDVFCEKELEKNRKKVEQLEKQAEQHRKDKEKLKQKNVAVQKKIVDFAHIQDRSQLEEKELNLKISLMEKNTEDYQAIAELSKRIDTLRANAQKAEGILNACFDKTDKLEQRMKKQNREIKILEKRRDKLIDERTNLIAWTKDKPGNPVVIVDGVIMPETRIIGNHSEKRVMDLMRYAKIMEVVSKTDDGQNIYEMQVVSI
;
A
#
# COMPACT_ATOMS: atom_id res chain seq x y z
N MET A 1 -6.29 -3.21 -32.99
CA MET A 1 -6.72 -4.57 -33.33
C MET A 1 -6.89 -5.37 -32.04
N THR A 2 -8.16 -5.66 -31.72
CA THR A 2 -8.69 -6.75 -30.87
C THR A 2 -7.98 -7.08 -29.56
N LYS A 3 -8.35 -6.38 -28.47
CA LYS A 3 -8.47 -7.00 -27.13
C LYS A 3 -9.85 -7.66 -27.06
N ASP A 4 -9.96 -8.90 -27.55
CA ASP A 4 -11.14 -9.73 -27.30
C ASP A 4 -11.07 -10.24 -25.86
N SER A 5 -11.69 -9.49 -24.95
CA SER A 5 -12.04 -9.97 -23.62
C SER A 5 -13.24 -10.91 -23.76
N HIS A 6 -12.98 -12.21 -23.81
CA HIS A 6 -13.99 -13.25 -23.60
C HIS A 6 -14.47 -13.23 -22.14
N ASP A 7 -15.21 -12.19 -21.77
CA ASP A 7 -16.14 -12.27 -20.66
C ASP A 7 -17.36 -13.05 -21.16
N LYS A 8 -17.37 -14.36 -20.91
CA LYS A 8 -18.54 -15.20 -21.19
C LYS A 8 -19.69 -14.66 -20.32
N LEU A 9 -20.57 -13.88 -20.93
CA LEU A 9 -21.76 -13.29 -20.33
C LEU A 9 -22.52 -14.35 -19.51
N LYS A 10 -22.56 -14.15 -18.18
CA LYS A 10 -23.31 -14.97 -17.24
C LYS A 10 -24.80 -14.87 -17.56
N ILE A 11 -25.41 -15.94 -18.10
CA ILE A 11 -26.84 -15.95 -18.44
C ILE A 11 -27.66 -15.85 -17.15
N PRO A 12 -28.50 -14.82 -16.97
CA PRO A 12 -29.30 -14.66 -15.75
C PRO A 12 -30.36 -15.75 -15.61
N LEU A 13 -30.59 -16.19 -14.37
CA LEU A 13 -31.52 -17.26 -13.99
C LEU A 13 -32.93 -17.05 -14.56
N ILE A 14 -33.38 -15.79 -14.61
CA ILE A 14 -34.68 -15.40 -15.17
C ILE A 14 -34.79 -15.77 -16.67
N GLY A 15 -33.71 -15.58 -17.43
CA GLY A 15 -33.68 -15.91 -18.86
C GLY A 15 -33.73 -17.41 -19.11
N LEU A 16 -33.00 -18.18 -18.30
CA LEU A 16 -33.02 -19.64 -18.32
C LEU A 16 -34.42 -20.19 -17.99
N LEU A 17 -35.06 -19.66 -16.95
CA LEU A 17 -36.42 -20.05 -16.55
C LEU A 17 -37.48 -19.70 -17.60
N ALA A 18 -37.33 -18.57 -18.29
CA ALA A 18 -38.27 -18.16 -19.33
C ALA A 18 -38.22 -19.08 -20.56
N VAL A 19 -37.02 -19.53 -20.95
CA VAL A 19 -36.85 -20.53 -22.03
C VAL A 19 -37.37 -21.90 -21.60
N LYS A 20 -37.06 -22.33 -20.37
CA LYS A 20 -37.46 -23.65 -19.85
C LYS A 20 -38.98 -23.79 -19.72
N ASN A 21 -39.68 -22.71 -19.39
CA ASN A 21 -41.15 -22.69 -19.32
C ASN A 21 -41.83 -22.36 -20.66
N PHE A 22 -41.11 -22.45 -21.79
CA PHE A 22 -41.60 -22.15 -23.13
C PHE A 22 -42.21 -20.74 -23.30
N MET A 23 -41.82 -19.78 -22.45
CA MET A 23 -42.33 -18.41 -22.50
C MET A 23 -41.60 -17.57 -23.55
N ILE A 24 -40.34 -17.91 -23.84
CA ILE A 24 -39.52 -17.35 -24.91
C ILE A 24 -38.67 -18.46 -25.55
N ASN A 25 -38.19 -18.26 -26.78
CA ASN A 25 -37.25 -19.20 -27.41
C ASN A 25 -35.78 -18.82 -27.10
N LYS A 26 -34.83 -19.69 -27.48
CA LYS A 26 -33.39 -19.45 -27.25
C LYS A 26 -32.84 -18.23 -28.00
N GLU A 27 -33.42 -17.89 -29.15
CA GLU A 27 -32.99 -16.74 -29.98
C GLU A 27 -33.39 -15.40 -29.33
N ASP A 28 -34.59 -15.34 -28.73
CA ASP A 28 -35.09 -14.16 -28.02
C ASP A 28 -34.28 -13.88 -26.75
N LEU A 29 -33.84 -14.93 -26.06
CA LEU A 29 -32.91 -14.82 -24.93
C LEU A 29 -31.55 -14.29 -25.37
N GLN A 30 -31.00 -14.77 -26.49
CA GLN A 30 -29.72 -14.29 -27.03
C GLN A 30 -29.77 -12.82 -27.44
N LYS A 31 -30.86 -12.40 -28.11
CA LYS A 31 -31.09 -10.98 -28.44
C LYS A 31 -31.18 -10.12 -27.18
N GLY A 32 -31.92 -10.56 -26.15
CA GLY A 32 -31.98 -9.86 -24.87
C GLY A 32 -30.62 -9.73 -24.17
N MET A 33 -29.81 -10.79 -24.20
CA MET A 33 -28.45 -10.80 -23.63
C MET A 33 -27.50 -9.84 -24.36
N SER A 34 -27.56 -9.79 -25.70
CA SER A 34 -26.73 -8.86 -26.48
C SER A 34 -27.04 -7.39 -26.17
N GLN A 35 -28.32 -7.06 -26.00
CA GLN A 35 -28.80 -5.70 -25.70
C GLN A 35 -28.51 -5.28 -24.25
N CYS A 36 -28.33 -6.25 -23.34
CA CYS A 36 -28.07 -6.01 -21.93
C CYS A 36 -26.58 -6.13 -21.54
N SER A 37 -25.67 -6.25 -22.51
CA SER A 37 -24.24 -6.54 -22.30
C SER A 37 -23.44 -5.48 -21.53
N GLY A 38 -23.93 -4.24 -21.42
CA GLY A 38 -23.30 -3.16 -20.65
C GLY A 38 -23.87 -2.91 -19.25
N ALA A 39 -24.84 -3.72 -18.78
CA ALA A 39 -25.54 -3.46 -17.53
C ALA A 39 -24.79 -4.02 -16.30
N LYS A 40 -24.68 -3.23 -15.22
CA LYS A 40 -24.15 -3.72 -13.94
C LYS A 40 -25.01 -4.83 -13.30
N ASP A 41 -26.32 -4.81 -13.56
CA ASP A 41 -27.29 -5.83 -13.13
C ASP A 41 -28.02 -6.41 -14.35
N HIS A 42 -27.48 -7.52 -14.85
CA HIS A 42 -27.97 -8.23 -16.03
C HIS A 42 -29.38 -8.81 -15.82
N GLN A 43 -29.77 -9.15 -14.58
CA GLN A 43 -31.06 -9.74 -14.25
C GLN A 43 -32.18 -8.69 -14.29
N ALA A 44 -31.92 -7.49 -13.75
CA ALA A 44 -32.85 -6.37 -13.85
C ALA A 44 -32.98 -5.83 -15.28
N ALA A 45 -31.88 -5.81 -16.04
CA ALA A 45 -31.87 -5.37 -17.43
C ALA A 45 -32.68 -6.31 -18.33
N LEU A 46 -32.48 -7.63 -18.23
CA LEU A 46 -33.25 -8.62 -18.99
C LEU A 46 -34.74 -8.60 -18.64
N LYS A 47 -35.09 -8.43 -17.36
CA LYS A 47 -36.49 -8.25 -16.94
C LYS A 47 -37.13 -7.07 -17.67
N LYS A 48 -36.47 -5.91 -17.70
CA LYS A 48 -36.97 -4.72 -18.39
C LYS A 48 -37.11 -4.98 -19.88
N TYR A 49 -36.14 -5.66 -20.49
CA TYR A 49 -36.17 -6.02 -21.91
C TYR A 49 -37.36 -6.93 -22.26
N PHE A 50 -37.60 -8.00 -21.50
CA PHE A 50 -38.71 -8.93 -21.76
C PHE A 50 -40.09 -8.28 -21.59
N LEU A 51 -40.23 -7.36 -20.63
CA LEU A 51 -41.47 -6.60 -20.42
C LEU A 51 -41.68 -5.52 -21.48
N PHE A 52 -40.62 -4.78 -21.85
CA PHE A 52 -40.68 -3.71 -22.84
C PHE A 52 -41.04 -4.24 -24.24
N ASN A 53 -40.45 -5.37 -24.62
CA ASN A 53 -40.72 -6.02 -25.91
C ASN A 53 -41.95 -6.93 -25.91
N LYS A 54 -42.74 -6.94 -24.81
CA LYS A 54 -43.93 -7.79 -24.64
C LYS A 54 -43.69 -9.30 -24.86
N LEU A 55 -42.46 -9.76 -24.70
CA LEU A 55 -42.08 -11.17 -24.87
C LEU A 55 -42.64 -12.03 -23.73
N ILE A 56 -42.85 -11.44 -22.55
CA ILE A 56 -43.44 -12.10 -21.38
C ILE A 56 -44.46 -11.14 -20.76
N SER A 57 -45.66 -11.63 -20.43
CA SER A 57 -46.68 -10.83 -19.74
C SER A 57 -46.22 -10.46 -18.32
N SER A 58 -46.75 -9.36 -17.77
CA SER A 58 -46.45 -8.92 -16.40
C SER A 58 -46.75 -10.02 -15.37
N GLN A 59 -47.87 -10.73 -15.52
CA GLN A 59 -48.25 -11.84 -14.64
C GLN A 59 -47.30 -13.05 -14.76
N ASN A 60 -46.88 -13.42 -15.97
CA ASN A 60 -45.93 -14.53 -16.16
C ASN A 60 -44.52 -14.17 -15.70
N MET A 61 -44.13 -12.90 -15.83
CA MET A 61 -42.87 -12.38 -15.29
C MET A 61 -42.88 -12.41 -13.75
N GLU A 62 -44.00 -12.09 -13.11
CA GLU A 62 -44.14 -12.24 -11.66
C GLU A 62 -44.03 -13.70 -11.20
N ARG A 63 -44.65 -14.64 -11.94
CA ARG A 63 -44.50 -16.09 -11.69
C ARG A 63 -43.05 -16.54 -11.84
N LEU A 64 -42.37 -16.15 -12.92
CA LEU A 64 -40.95 -16.45 -13.12
C LEU A 64 -40.06 -15.87 -12.02
N LEU A 65 -40.38 -14.67 -11.52
CA LEU A 65 -39.65 -14.07 -10.41
C LEU A 65 -39.88 -14.81 -9.09
N GLN A 66 -41.09 -15.32 -8.86
CA GLN A 66 -41.39 -16.16 -7.70
C GLN A 66 -40.65 -17.51 -7.79
N VAL A 67 -40.66 -18.15 -8.96
CA VAL A 67 -39.92 -19.41 -9.21
C VAL A 67 -38.41 -19.18 -9.09
N ALA A 68 -37.88 -18.09 -9.64
CA ALA A 68 -36.46 -17.72 -9.52
C ALA A 68 -36.06 -17.47 -8.07
N LYS A 69 -36.90 -16.77 -7.28
CA LYS A 69 -36.65 -16.54 -5.85
C LYS A 69 -36.73 -17.84 -5.04
N ALA A 70 -37.72 -18.70 -5.32
CA ALA A 70 -37.86 -20.00 -4.67
C ALA A 70 -36.66 -20.91 -4.99
N PHE A 71 -36.21 -20.89 -6.24
CA PHE A 71 -35.03 -21.62 -6.71
C PHE A 71 -33.74 -21.10 -6.05
N GLU A 72 -33.52 -19.79 -6.04
CA GLU A 72 -32.38 -19.19 -5.36
C GLU A 72 -32.39 -19.50 -3.86
N MET A 73 -33.56 -19.48 -3.21
CA MET A 73 -33.73 -19.85 -1.81
C MET A 73 -33.41 -21.34 -1.61
N ARG A 74 -33.92 -22.24 -2.45
CA ARG A 74 -33.67 -23.68 -2.35
C ARG A 74 -32.21 -24.04 -2.56
N GLN A 75 -31.55 -23.44 -3.56
CA GLN A 75 -30.11 -23.61 -3.81
C GLN A 75 -29.29 -23.16 -2.60
N LYS A 76 -29.72 -22.05 -2.01
CA LYS A 76 -29.16 -21.50 -0.78
C LYS A 76 -29.34 -22.46 0.41
N GLU A 77 -30.53 -23.00 0.63
CA GLU A 77 -30.81 -23.91 1.75
C GLU A 77 -30.10 -25.27 1.58
N PHE A 78 -30.03 -25.80 0.36
CA PHE A 78 -29.27 -27.02 0.05
C PHE A 78 -27.77 -26.84 0.35
N LYS A 79 -27.19 -25.69 -0.05
CA LYS A 79 -25.81 -25.34 0.31
C LYS A 79 -25.62 -25.25 1.82
N PHE A 80 -26.62 -24.78 2.59
CA PHE A 80 -26.52 -24.66 4.05
C PHE A 80 -26.44 -26.05 4.68
N GLY A 81 -27.33 -26.95 4.29
CA GLY A 81 -27.31 -28.34 4.71
C GLY A 81 -26.01 -29.07 4.36
N ALA A 82 -25.51 -28.91 3.13
CA ALA A 82 -24.27 -29.52 2.69
C ALA A 82 -23.06 -29.06 3.52
N VAL A 83 -22.98 -27.76 3.86
CA VAL A 83 -21.90 -27.22 4.70
C VAL A 83 -22.02 -27.70 6.15
N ALA A 84 -23.25 -27.77 6.70
CA ALA A 84 -23.50 -28.27 8.05
C ALA A 84 -23.04 -29.74 8.22
N ILE A 85 -23.28 -30.57 7.20
CA ILE A 85 -22.82 -31.96 7.18
C ILE A 85 -21.31 -32.05 6.98
N ARG A 86 -20.72 -31.23 6.10
CA ARG A 86 -19.27 -31.20 5.89
C ARG A 86 -18.51 -30.83 7.15
N LYS A 87 -19.07 -29.93 7.96
CA LYS A 87 -18.52 -29.51 9.26
C LYS A 87 -18.77 -30.52 10.38
N GLY A 88 -19.54 -31.59 10.12
CA GLY A 88 -19.90 -32.60 11.11
C GLY A 88 -20.92 -32.14 12.15
N PHE A 89 -21.61 -31.01 11.92
CA PHE A 89 -22.54 -30.45 12.91
C PHE A 89 -23.88 -31.18 12.94
N ILE A 90 -24.32 -31.71 11.80
CA ILE A 90 -25.51 -32.55 11.68
C ILE A 90 -25.20 -33.77 10.82
N ASN A 91 -25.99 -34.83 10.98
CA ASN A 91 -25.88 -36.02 10.14
C ASN A 91 -26.94 -36.01 9.01
N LYS A 92 -26.87 -37.05 8.16
CA LYS A 92 -27.66 -37.18 6.93
C LYS A 92 -29.17 -37.25 7.18
N SER A 93 -29.59 -37.99 8.20
CA SER A 93 -31.00 -38.17 8.55
C SER A 93 -31.62 -36.88 9.07
N VAL A 94 -30.86 -36.11 9.84
CA VAL A 94 -31.30 -34.83 10.42
C VAL A 94 -31.50 -33.75 9.36
N LEU A 95 -30.63 -33.67 8.36
CA LEU A 95 -30.83 -32.74 7.24
C LEU A 95 -32.07 -33.12 6.41
N LYS A 96 -32.28 -34.42 6.18
CA LYS A 96 -33.43 -34.91 5.41
C LYS A 96 -34.75 -34.55 6.09
N LEU A 97 -34.84 -34.81 7.41
CA LEU A 97 -36.01 -34.42 8.22
C LEU A 97 -36.24 -32.90 8.20
N ALA A 98 -35.18 -32.09 8.32
CA ALA A 98 -35.31 -30.62 8.27
C ALA A 98 -35.77 -30.10 6.90
N LEU A 99 -35.37 -30.75 5.81
CA LEU A 99 -35.84 -30.44 4.46
C LEU A 99 -37.30 -30.84 4.24
N GLU A 100 -37.71 -32.01 4.74
CA GLU A 100 -39.11 -32.48 4.69
C GLU A 100 -40.04 -31.57 5.51
N GLU A 101 -39.62 -31.16 6.71
CA GLU A 101 -40.33 -30.21 7.58
C GLU A 101 -40.49 -28.84 6.89
N GLN A 102 -39.43 -28.33 6.27
CA GLN A 102 -39.47 -27.08 5.51
C GLN A 102 -40.42 -27.17 4.30
N GLU A 103 -40.45 -28.31 3.62
CA GLU A 103 -41.35 -28.54 2.49
C GLU A 103 -42.83 -28.56 2.93
N ASN A 104 -43.12 -29.11 4.11
CA ASN A 104 -44.45 -29.11 4.71
C ASN A 104 -44.88 -27.70 5.17
N ASP A 105 -43.96 -26.89 5.70
CA ASP A 105 -44.19 -25.48 6.03
C ASP A 105 -44.56 -24.66 4.79
N ILE A 106 -43.90 -24.92 3.66
CA ILE A 106 -44.18 -24.27 2.38
C ILE A 106 -45.56 -24.67 1.85
N LYS A 107 -45.92 -25.96 1.92
CA LYS A 107 -47.23 -26.47 1.48
C LYS A 107 -48.40 -25.95 2.32
N SER A 108 -48.16 -25.62 3.60
CA SER A 108 -49.20 -25.18 4.55
C SER A 108 -49.47 -23.66 4.57
N ARG A 109 -48.97 -22.89 3.59
CA ARG A 109 -49.14 -21.42 3.46
C ARG A 109 -48.61 -20.58 4.63
N LYS A 110 -47.68 -21.10 5.45
CA LYS A 110 -46.92 -20.30 6.43
C LYS A 110 -45.68 -19.67 5.79
N SER A 111 -45.15 -18.60 6.38
CA SER A 111 -43.88 -18.02 5.92
C SER A 111 -42.76 -19.08 5.99
N PRO A 112 -42.00 -19.34 4.91
CA PRO A 112 -41.01 -20.42 4.91
C PRO A 112 -39.89 -20.13 5.92
N ARG A 113 -39.75 -21.00 6.92
CA ARG A 113 -38.62 -20.98 7.87
C ARG A 113 -37.36 -21.48 7.15
N LEU A 114 -36.20 -20.90 7.48
CA LEU A 114 -34.91 -21.36 6.96
C LEU A 114 -34.47 -22.63 7.69
N ILE A 115 -33.77 -23.54 7.00
CA ILE A 115 -33.29 -24.82 7.56
C ILE A 115 -32.36 -24.56 8.74
N GLY A 116 -31.53 -23.51 8.67
CA GLY A 116 -30.64 -23.15 9.77
C GLY A 116 -31.37 -22.78 11.05
N ASP A 117 -32.54 -22.16 10.96
CA ASP A 117 -33.36 -21.80 12.13
C ASP A 117 -34.16 -23.00 12.62
N LEU A 118 -34.72 -23.81 11.72
CA LEU A 118 -35.39 -25.08 12.04
C LEU A 118 -34.47 -26.03 12.81
N LEU A 119 -33.21 -26.15 12.39
CA LEU A 119 -32.22 -27.00 13.05
C LEU A 119 -31.81 -26.48 14.42
N VAL A 120 -31.81 -25.16 14.64
CA VAL A 120 -31.57 -24.57 15.96
C VAL A 120 -32.77 -24.76 16.88
N GLU A 121 -33.99 -24.55 16.38
CA GLU A 121 -35.24 -24.81 17.10
C GLU A 121 -35.37 -26.27 17.54
N ALA A 122 -34.96 -27.21 16.68
CA ALA A 122 -34.93 -28.63 16.97
C ALA A 122 -33.76 -29.08 17.87
N GLY A 123 -32.88 -28.16 18.30
CA GLY A 123 -31.71 -28.45 19.14
C GLY A 123 -30.56 -29.17 18.42
N MET A 124 -30.61 -29.28 17.09
CA MET A 124 -29.64 -30.00 16.27
C MET A 124 -28.45 -29.12 15.82
N LEU A 125 -28.57 -27.80 15.98
CA LEU A 125 -27.49 -26.83 15.79
C LEU A 125 -27.51 -25.80 16.92
N THR A 126 -26.33 -25.31 17.30
CA THR A 126 -26.24 -24.10 18.12
C THR A 126 -26.38 -22.83 17.25
N PRO A 127 -26.86 -21.71 17.83
CA PRO A 127 -26.91 -20.42 17.12
C PRO A 127 -25.54 -20.01 16.55
N LYS A 128 -24.45 -20.28 17.26
CA LYS A 128 -23.07 -20.01 16.83
C LYS A 128 -22.68 -20.84 15.60
N GLN A 129 -22.99 -22.14 15.59
CA GLN A 129 -22.74 -23.02 14.44
C GLN A 129 -23.56 -22.62 13.21
N ARG A 130 -24.83 -22.24 13.38
CA ARG A 130 -25.66 -21.67 12.30
C ARG A 130 -25.01 -20.42 11.74
N ASP A 131 -24.62 -19.49 12.59
CA ASP A 131 -24.05 -18.20 12.17
C ASP A 131 -22.70 -18.35 11.47
N ASP A 132 -21.89 -19.33 11.86
CA ASP A 132 -20.63 -19.64 11.18
C ASP A 132 -20.85 -20.23 9.78
N ILE A 133 -21.89 -21.05 9.59
CA ILE A 133 -22.30 -21.49 8.24
C ILE A 133 -22.83 -20.31 7.42
N LEU A 134 -23.63 -19.42 8.02
CA LEU A 134 -24.14 -18.22 7.33
C LEU A 134 -23.03 -17.23 6.94
N LYS A 135 -21.97 -17.09 7.75
CA LYS A 135 -20.77 -16.31 7.42
C LYS A 135 -20.02 -16.90 6.23
N LEU A 136 -19.85 -18.22 6.20
CA LEU A 136 -19.25 -18.93 5.06
C LEU A 136 -20.06 -18.74 3.78
N GLN A 137 -21.38 -18.55 3.88
CA GLN A 137 -22.28 -18.28 2.76
C GLN A 137 -22.50 -16.78 2.46
N LYS A 138 -21.78 -15.86 3.12
CA LYS A 138 -21.94 -14.40 3.01
C LYS A 138 -23.39 -13.90 3.21
N ARG A 139 -24.19 -14.54 4.08
CA ARG A 139 -25.65 -14.28 4.25
C ARG A 139 -26.09 -13.32 5.36
N LEU A 140 -25.17 -12.68 6.08
CA LEU A 140 -25.58 -11.82 7.19
C LEU A 140 -26.27 -10.53 6.70
N LYS A 141 -27.57 -10.37 7.01
CA LYS A 141 -28.20 -9.05 7.08
C LYS A 141 -27.76 -8.38 8.40
N LYS A 142 -27.12 -7.22 8.30
CA LYS A 142 -26.80 -6.37 9.46
C LYS A 142 -28.07 -6.01 10.22
N LYS A 143 -28.23 -6.51 11.45
CA LYS A 143 -28.92 -5.75 12.51
C LYS A 143 -28.35 -6.09 13.90
N THR A 144 -27.83 -5.01 14.50
CA THR A 144 -27.77 -4.62 15.93
C THR A 144 -26.98 -5.45 16.97
N LYS A 145 -26.12 -4.71 17.69
CA LYS A 145 -25.23 -5.07 18.81
C LYS A 145 -25.99 -5.61 20.04
N SER A 146 -25.37 -6.56 20.73
CA SER A 146 -25.16 -6.54 22.20
C SER A 146 -24.08 -7.56 22.64
N THR A 147 -22.96 -7.00 23.11
CA THR A 147 -22.13 -7.30 24.30
C THR A 147 -21.92 -8.69 24.94
N PHE A 148 -20.65 -8.88 25.33
CA PHE A 148 -20.01 -9.64 26.44
C PHE A 148 -19.56 -11.11 26.25
N ASP A 149 -18.21 -11.22 26.20
CA ASP A 149 -17.25 -12.06 26.94
C ASP A 149 -16.83 -13.52 26.64
N GLN A 150 -15.49 -13.61 26.58
CA GLN A 150 -14.52 -14.57 27.12
C GLN A 150 -14.19 -15.91 26.41
N GLU A 151 -12.90 -15.97 26.04
CA GLU A 151 -11.88 -17.03 26.15
C GLU A 151 -12.19 -18.48 25.74
N GLU A 152 -11.39 -19.02 24.80
CA GLU A 152 -10.47 -20.13 25.11
C GLU A 152 -9.46 -20.40 23.98
N ASN A 153 -8.23 -20.69 24.39
CA ASN A 153 -7.07 -21.12 23.61
C ASN A 153 -7.23 -22.52 23.00
N LYS A 154 -6.58 -22.78 21.85
CA LYS A 154 -5.61 -23.90 21.68
C LYS A 154 -4.97 -23.95 20.29
N ASN A 155 -3.63 -23.82 20.31
CA ASN A 155 -2.58 -24.59 19.63
C ASN A 155 -2.73 -24.95 18.15
N ILE A 156 -1.81 -24.41 17.36
CA ILE A 156 -1.39 -24.89 16.03
C ILE A 156 -0.15 -25.78 16.24
N PRO A 157 -0.12 -27.02 15.74
CA PRO A 157 1.12 -27.69 15.42
C PRO A 157 1.45 -27.55 13.93
N ASP A 158 2.74 -27.35 13.66
CA ASP A 158 3.38 -27.40 12.35
C ASP A 158 3.18 -28.75 11.65
N GLU A 159 3.06 -28.72 10.32
CA GLU A 159 3.35 -29.88 9.47
C GLU A 159 4.16 -29.47 8.23
N ASN A 160 5.40 -29.94 8.19
CA ASN A 160 6.08 -30.34 6.97
C ASN A 160 5.98 -31.86 6.87
N SER A 161 5.33 -32.40 5.84
CA SER A 161 5.92 -33.48 5.03
C SER A 161 5.03 -33.84 3.84
N SER A 162 5.69 -33.99 2.71
CA SER A 162 5.21 -34.56 1.45
C SER A 162 4.81 -36.03 1.60
N ARG A 163 3.69 -36.43 0.97
CA ARG A 163 3.55 -37.72 0.27
C ARG A 163 2.35 -37.70 -0.68
N LEU A 164 2.59 -38.23 -1.87
CA LEU A 164 1.63 -38.52 -2.93
C LEU A 164 0.78 -39.73 -2.51
N GLU A 165 -0.51 -39.55 -2.26
CA GLU A 165 -1.48 -40.65 -2.18
C GLU A 165 -2.82 -40.25 -2.84
N GLU A 166 -3.51 -41.27 -3.33
CA GLU A 166 -4.49 -41.27 -4.40
C GLU A 166 -5.80 -40.55 -4.08
N ASP A 167 -6.36 -39.90 -5.10
CA ASP A 167 -7.56 -39.06 -5.10
C ASP A 167 -8.85 -39.88 -4.88
N GLU A 168 -9.10 -40.39 -3.67
CA GLU A 168 -10.46 -40.77 -3.23
C GLU A 168 -11.19 -39.52 -2.69
N GLY A 169 -11.60 -38.67 -3.63
CA GLY A 169 -12.36 -37.45 -3.39
C GLY A 169 -13.70 -37.74 -2.70
N ILE A 170 -13.78 -37.42 -1.41
CA ILE A 170 -14.94 -37.69 -0.57
C ILE A 170 -16.17 -36.92 -1.09
N LEU A 171 -17.16 -37.64 -1.60
CA LEU A 171 -18.41 -37.12 -2.15
C LEU A 171 -19.38 -36.67 -1.04
N LEU A 172 -20.24 -35.69 -1.34
CA LEU A 172 -21.42 -35.34 -0.55
C LEU A 172 -22.45 -36.48 -0.63
N ILE A 173 -23.48 -36.39 0.20
CA ILE A 173 -24.50 -37.43 0.30
C ILE A 173 -25.18 -37.60 -1.06
N PRO A 174 -25.22 -38.82 -1.58
CA PRO A 174 -25.97 -39.08 -2.79
C PRO A 174 -27.46 -38.86 -2.58
N GLU A 175 -28.07 -38.17 -3.52
CA GLU A 175 -29.52 -37.97 -3.54
C GLU A 175 -30.13 -38.73 -4.71
N ILE A 176 -31.28 -39.37 -4.50
CA ILE A 176 -32.03 -40.00 -5.59
C ILE A 176 -32.92 -38.93 -6.20
N ILE A 177 -32.65 -38.59 -7.45
CA ILE A 177 -33.46 -37.71 -8.28
C ILE A 177 -34.44 -38.53 -9.13
N ASP A 178 -35.36 -37.84 -9.79
CA ASP A 178 -36.41 -38.42 -10.63
C ASP A 178 -35.86 -39.47 -11.61
N GLY A 179 -36.65 -40.53 -11.81
CA GLY A 179 -36.28 -41.69 -12.62
C GLY A 179 -35.24 -42.63 -12.01
N GLY A 180 -35.03 -42.60 -10.69
CA GLY A 180 -34.15 -43.55 -9.99
C GLY A 180 -32.67 -43.34 -10.31
N ILE A 181 -32.24 -42.08 -10.37
CA ILE A 181 -30.84 -41.72 -10.61
C ILE A 181 -30.25 -41.19 -9.30
N LYS A 182 -29.08 -41.70 -8.92
CA LYS A 182 -28.30 -41.24 -7.78
C LYS A 182 -27.36 -40.12 -8.21
N LEU A 183 -27.56 -38.90 -7.70
CA LEU A 183 -26.71 -37.73 -7.92
C LEU A 183 -25.73 -37.54 -6.75
N GLU A 184 -24.44 -37.46 -7.05
CA GLU A 184 -23.35 -37.24 -6.09
C GLU A 184 -22.59 -35.97 -6.46
N ILE A 185 -22.27 -35.13 -5.49
CA ILE A 185 -21.55 -33.86 -5.70
C ILE A 185 -20.27 -33.90 -4.88
N SER A 186 -19.14 -33.45 -5.44
CA SER A 186 -17.88 -33.40 -4.71
C SER A 186 -17.91 -32.33 -3.58
N LYS A 187 -17.17 -32.57 -2.49
CA LYS A 187 -17.10 -31.65 -1.32
C LYS A 187 -16.55 -30.25 -1.62
N ASP A 188 -15.77 -30.13 -2.69
CA ASP A 188 -15.23 -28.87 -3.21
C ASP A 188 -16.21 -28.15 -4.16
N PHE A 189 -17.37 -28.77 -4.43
CA PHE A 189 -18.41 -28.27 -5.32
C PHE A 189 -17.95 -28.07 -6.78
N MET A 190 -16.87 -28.74 -7.18
CA MET A 190 -16.30 -28.63 -8.52
C MET A 190 -16.80 -29.70 -9.48
N SER A 191 -17.42 -30.78 -9.00
CA SER A 191 -17.88 -31.89 -9.85
C SER A 191 -19.20 -32.47 -9.38
N ALA A 192 -20.03 -32.95 -10.32
CA ALA A 192 -21.21 -33.76 -10.03
C ALA A 192 -21.22 -35.04 -10.87
N PHE A 193 -21.78 -36.10 -10.30
CA PHE A 193 -21.80 -37.44 -10.87
C PHE A 193 -23.18 -38.09 -10.76
N LEU A 194 -23.58 -38.85 -11.78
CA LEU A 194 -24.82 -39.63 -11.83
C LEU A 194 -24.53 -41.13 -11.81
N THR A 195 -25.31 -41.90 -11.06
CA THR A 195 -25.24 -43.37 -11.03
C THR A 195 -26.66 -43.94 -11.11
N LYS A 196 -26.86 -45.04 -11.85
CA LYS A 196 -28.17 -45.69 -11.96
C LYS A 196 -28.46 -46.51 -10.71
N THR A 197 -29.63 -46.35 -10.11
CA THR A 197 -30.07 -47.22 -9.01
C THR A 197 -30.76 -48.48 -9.56
N GLU A 198 -31.14 -49.39 -8.66
CA GLU A 198 -31.94 -50.57 -8.99
C GLU A 198 -33.36 -50.21 -9.46
N SER A 199 -33.86 -49.04 -9.05
CA SER A 199 -35.17 -48.49 -9.39
C SER A 199 -35.15 -47.52 -10.59
N PHE A 200 -34.12 -47.59 -11.43
CA PHE A 200 -33.96 -46.70 -12.59
C PHE A 200 -35.10 -46.85 -13.61
N ASP A 201 -35.78 -45.75 -13.92
CA ASP A 201 -36.82 -45.68 -14.95
C ASP A 201 -36.18 -45.58 -16.34
N LYS A 202 -36.45 -46.57 -17.19
CA LYS A 202 -35.92 -46.62 -18.57
C LYS A 202 -36.56 -45.60 -19.51
N ASN A 203 -37.70 -45.02 -19.13
CA ASN A 203 -38.42 -44.03 -19.92
C ASN A 203 -38.03 -42.59 -19.58
N ILE A 204 -37.05 -42.38 -18.68
CA ILE A 204 -36.59 -41.04 -18.33
C ILE A 204 -36.02 -40.30 -19.55
N THR A 205 -36.45 -39.06 -19.70
CA THR A 205 -36.05 -38.19 -20.81
C THR A 205 -34.85 -37.31 -20.43
N LEU A 206 -34.11 -36.85 -21.45
CA LEU A 206 -33.08 -35.82 -21.30
C LEU A 206 -33.57 -34.59 -20.53
N ALA A 207 -34.79 -34.15 -20.84
CA ALA A 207 -35.40 -32.97 -20.24
C ALA A 207 -35.58 -33.15 -18.72
N GLN A 208 -35.98 -34.34 -18.27
CA GLN A 208 -36.14 -34.66 -16.85
C GLN A 208 -34.80 -34.68 -16.10
N ILE A 209 -33.70 -35.16 -16.73
CA ILE A 209 -32.37 -35.12 -16.10
C ILE A 209 -31.87 -33.67 -15.99
N HIS A 210 -32.02 -32.88 -17.05
CA HIS A 210 -31.67 -31.46 -17.02
C HIS A 210 -32.49 -30.68 -15.99
N GLU A 211 -33.78 -30.99 -15.89
CA GLU A 211 -34.67 -30.43 -14.88
C GLU A 211 -34.22 -30.80 -13.46
N ALA A 212 -33.90 -32.06 -13.22
CA ALA A 212 -33.42 -32.51 -11.93
C ALA A 212 -32.06 -31.90 -11.54
N LEU A 213 -31.11 -31.80 -12.47
CA LEU A 213 -29.82 -31.12 -12.23
C LEU A 213 -30.01 -29.64 -11.93
N PHE A 214 -30.88 -28.99 -12.71
CA PHE A 214 -31.26 -27.61 -12.50
C PHE A 214 -31.88 -27.43 -11.14
N ASP A 215 -32.88 -28.24 -10.75
CA ASP A 215 -33.56 -28.15 -9.45
C ASP A 215 -32.62 -28.34 -8.25
N LYS A 216 -31.48 -29.01 -8.47
CA LYS A 216 -30.37 -29.14 -7.50
C LYS A 216 -29.35 -28.02 -7.58
N GLY A 217 -29.60 -27.01 -8.40
CA GLY A 217 -28.80 -25.81 -8.57
C GLY A 217 -27.54 -25.99 -9.42
N ILE A 218 -27.35 -27.15 -10.06
CA ILE A 218 -26.21 -27.43 -10.94
C ILE A 218 -26.50 -26.76 -12.29
N VAL A 219 -25.72 -25.74 -12.62
CA VAL A 219 -25.99 -24.86 -13.77
C VAL A 219 -24.79 -24.64 -14.67
N LEU A 220 -23.58 -24.98 -14.19
CA LEU A 220 -22.33 -24.72 -14.88
C LEU A 220 -21.58 -26.02 -15.20
N GLY A 221 -21.05 -26.11 -16.42
CA GLY A 221 -20.15 -27.19 -16.82
C GLY A 221 -20.81 -28.55 -17.03
N ILE A 222 -22.11 -28.56 -17.33
CA ILE A 222 -22.87 -29.78 -17.66
C ILE A 222 -22.34 -30.36 -18.97
N VAL A 223 -22.16 -31.67 -19.02
CA VAL A 223 -21.71 -32.41 -20.21
C VAL A 223 -22.74 -32.37 -21.34
N ASP A 224 -22.29 -32.60 -22.57
CA ASP A 224 -23.12 -32.56 -23.77
C ASP A 224 -24.32 -33.55 -23.69
N ASP A 225 -25.47 -33.15 -24.23
CA ASP A 225 -26.71 -33.92 -24.31
C ASP A 225 -26.48 -35.34 -24.88
N LYS A 226 -25.55 -35.50 -25.82
CA LYS A 226 -25.19 -36.82 -26.38
C LYS A 226 -24.63 -37.77 -25.32
N MET A 227 -23.83 -37.25 -24.38
CA MET A 227 -23.24 -38.06 -23.31
C MET A 227 -24.30 -38.45 -22.27
N ILE A 228 -25.24 -37.55 -21.98
CA ILE A 228 -26.35 -37.83 -21.06
C ILE A 228 -27.30 -38.87 -21.70
N LEU A 229 -27.59 -38.78 -23.00
CA LEU A 229 -28.33 -39.84 -23.72
C LEU A 229 -27.59 -41.17 -23.70
N GLY A 230 -26.27 -41.15 -23.88
CA GLY A 230 -25.42 -42.34 -23.72
C GLY A 230 -25.53 -42.94 -22.32
N PHE A 231 -25.53 -42.10 -21.28
CA PHE A 231 -25.80 -42.53 -19.91
C PHE A 231 -27.18 -43.19 -19.80
N ILE A 232 -28.27 -42.56 -20.27
CA ILE A 232 -29.64 -43.11 -20.21
C ILE A 232 -29.73 -44.48 -20.91
N ASN A 233 -29.22 -44.59 -22.13
CA ASN A 233 -29.35 -45.79 -22.98
C ASN A 233 -28.38 -46.92 -22.63
N SER A 234 -27.30 -46.64 -21.90
CA SER A 234 -26.30 -47.65 -21.57
C SER A 234 -26.78 -48.63 -20.47
N SER A 235 -26.33 -49.88 -20.54
CA SER A 235 -26.46 -50.84 -19.43
C SER A 235 -25.39 -50.64 -18.34
N GLY A 236 -24.37 -49.83 -18.64
CA GLY A 236 -23.33 -49.37 -17.71
C GLY A 236 -23.84 -48.35 -16.70
N PHE A 237 -22.99 -47.98 -15.74
CA PHE A 237 -23.28 -47.00 -14.66
C PHE A 237 -24.20 -47.47 -13.52
N LYS A 238 -24.45 -48.78 -13.39
CA LYS A 238 -24.95 -49.37 -12.14
C LYS A 238 -23.87 -49.51 -11.06
N LYS A 239 -22.59 -49.57 -11.46
CA LYS A 239 -21.42 -49.74 -10.57
C LYS A 239 -20.39 -48.60 -10.67
N LYS A 240 -20.46 -47.76 -11.71
CA LYS A 240 -19.54 -46.63 -11.96
C LYS A 240 -20.34 -45.33 -12.05
N SER A 241 -19.78 -44.24 -11.55
CA SER A 241 -20.42 -42.93 -11.61
C SER A 241 -20.07 -42.21 -12.92
N PHE A 242 -21.05 -41.49 -13.48
CA PHE A 242 -20.93 -40.69 -14.70
C PHE A 242 -20.79 -39.22 -14.33
N ARG A 243 -19.63 -38.60 -14.57
CA ARG A 243 -19.46 -37.17 -14.30
C ARG A 243 -20.35 -36.36 -15.24
N VAL A 244 -21.33 -35.69 -14.67
CA VAL A 244 -22.34 -34.92 -15.40
C VAL A 244 -22.06 -33.42 -15.40
N ALA A 245 -21.30 -32.90 -14.43
CA ALA A 245 -20.90 -31.49 -14.41
C ALA A 245 -19.47 -31.27 -13.87
N GLN A 246 -18.77 -30.24 -14.36
CA GLN A 246 -17.42 -29.85 -13.95
C GLN A 246 -17.24 -28.32 -13.92
N GLY A 247 -16.79 -27.77 -12.78
CA GLY A 247 -16.46 -26.35 -12.60
C GLY A 247 -15.15 -25.92 -13.27
N ILE A 248 -14.88 -24.61 -13.27
CA ILE A 248 -13.66 -23.99 -13.82
C ILE A 248 -12.64 -23.78 -12.70
N THR A 249 -11.47 -24.39 -12.80
CA THR A 249 -10.42 -24.30 -11.76
C THR A 249 -9.80 -22.89 -11.72
N PRO A 250 -9.62 -22.28 -10.54
CA PRO A 250 -8.93 -20.99 -10.41
C PRO A 250 -7.41 -21.12 -10.65
N ILE A 251 -6.78 -20.05 -11.13
CA ILE A 251 -5.32 -19.97 -11.31
C ILE A 251 -4.80 -18.78 -10.49
N GLN A 252 -3.88 -19.04 -9.54
CA GLN A 252 -3.26 -18.00 -8.71
C GLN A 252 -2.23 -17.20 -9.52
N GLY A 253 -2.34 -15.87 -9.43
CA GLY A 253 -1.38 -14.94 -10.02
C GLY A 253 -0.10 -14.80 -9.18
N LYS A 254 0.91 -14.11 -9.72
CA LYS A 254 2.16 -13.80 -9.03
C LYS A 254 2.35 -12.27 -8.93
N ASP A 255 2.79 -11.79 -7.77
CA ASP A 255 3.10 -10.38 -7.55
C ASP A 255 4.26 -9.90 -8.43
N ALA A 256 4.25 -8.62 -8.78
CA ALA A 256 5.40 -7.99 -9.43
C ALA A 256 6.58 -7.91 -8.44
N ARG A 257 7.80 -8.06 -8.94
CA ARG A 257 9.02 -7.92 -8.12
C ARG A 257 10.08 -7.11 -8.87
N ILE A 258 10.93 -6.42 -8.11
CA ILE A 258 12.09 -5.73 -8.66
C ILE A 258 13.31 -6.58 -8.37
N GLU A 259 14.09 -6.85 -9.41
CA GLU A 259 15.41 -7.46 -9.34
C GLU A 259 16.46 -6.35 -9.47
N PHE A 260 17.43 -6.33 -8.57
CA PHE A 260 18.50 -5.33 -8.55
C PHE A 260 19.82 -6.00 -8.96
N PHE A 261 20.57 -5.34 -9.84
CA PHE A 261 21.87 -5.81 -10.33
C PHE A 261 23.05 -5.16 -9.60
N PHE A 262 22.80 -4.52 -8.46
CA PHE A 262 23.81 -3.99 -7.56
C PHE A 262 23.41 -4.27 -6.11
N ASN A 263 24.36 -4.21 -5.19
CA ASN A 263 24.08 -4.42 -3.77
C ASN A 263 23.21 -3.26 -3.23
N THR A 264 21.98 -3.58 -2.81
CA THR A 264 21.01 -2.60 -2.30
C THR A 264 21.10 -2.36 -0.80
N ASP A 265 21.93 -3.14 -0.10
CA ASP A 265 22.01 -3.10 1.34
C ASP A 265 22.98 -2.01 1.81
N TYR A 266 22.40 -0.83 2.09
CA TYR A 266 23.09 0.35 2.63
C TYR A 266 23.67 0.14 4.05
N LEU A 267 23.38 -1.00 4.70
CA LEU A 267 23.83 -1.34 6.05
C LEU A 267 24.70 -2.60 6.11
N LYS A 268 24.95 -3.29 4.99
CA LYS A 268 25.87 -4.44 4.98
C LYS A 268 27.31 -3.96 5.04
N SER A 269 27.74 -3.73 6.26
CA SER A 269 29.13 -3.94 6.66
C SER A 269 29.11 -4.93 7.81
N GLY A 270 29.70 -6.11 7.57
CA GLY A 270 29.96 -7.11 8.62
C GLY A 270 28.82 -7.27 9.61
N GLY A 271 27.66 -7.73 9.13
CA GLY A 271 26.51 -7.97 10.01
C GLY A 271 26.93 -8.86 11.17
N PHE A 272 26.57 -8.46 12.39
CA PHE A 272 26.57 -9.38 13.52
C PHE A 272 25.73 -10.60 13.14
N LYS A 273 26.37 -11.76 13.08
CA LYS A 273 25.62 -13.02 13.17
C LYS A 273 24.97 -13.07 14.56
N LEU A 274 23.88 -13.81 14.69
CA LEU A 274 23.20 -14.08 15.97
C LEU A 274 24.16 -14.60 17.05
N ASP A 275 25.32 -15.15 16.64
CA ASP A 275 26.39 -15.68 17.49
C ASP A 275 27.45 -14.65 17.94
N GLY A 276 27.37 -13.37 17.54
CA GLY A 276 28.34 -12.35 17.95
C GLY A 276 29.63 -12.29 17.12
N THR A 277 29.76 -13.12 16.07
CA THR A 277 30.87 -13.05 15.11
C THR A 277 30.54 -12.17 13.92
N VAL A 278 31.51 -11.35 13.52
CA VAL A 278 31.43 -10.43 12.41
C VAL A 278 32.53 -10.82 11.42
N ASP A 279 32.16 -11.07 10.17
CA ASP A 279 33.13 -11.28 9.09
C ASP A 279 33.52 -9.91 8.52
N PHE A 280 34.67 -9.40 8.94
CA PHE A 280 35.18 -8.07 8.59
C PHE A 280 35.89 -8.02 7.23
N LYS A 281 36.11 -9.18 6.58
CA LYS A 281 36.82 -9.28 5.30
C LYS A 281 35.88 -9.20 4.09
N ASP A 282 34.60 -9.53 4.26
CA ASP A 282 33.62 -9.47 3.20
C ASP A 282 32.92 -8.09 3.18
N ARG A 283 33.60 -7.10 2.60
CA ARG A 283 33.09 -5.73 2.47
C ARG A 283 32.06 -5.58 1.33
N GLY A 284 31.82 -6.65 0.58
CA GLY A 284 31.19 -6.59 -0.74
C GLY A 284 32.01 -5.74 -1.71
N GLU A 285 31.81 -5.94 -3.00
CA GLU A 285 32.36 -5.02 -4.01
C GLU A 285 31.60 -3.70 -3.95
N THR A 286 32.31 -2.57 -3.94
CA THR A 286 31.67 -1.26 -4.11
C THR A 286 31.22 -1.19 -5.57
N PRO A 287 29.90 -1.20 -5.87
CA PRO A 287 29.46 -1.25 -7.25
C PRO A 287 29.82 0.07 -7.92
N HIS A 288 30.73 0.02 -8.90
CA HIS A 288 30.99 1.11 -9.83
C HIS A 288 30.35 0.74 -11.15
N VAL A 289 29.57 1.65 -11.73
CA VAL A 289 28.83 1.42 -12.97
C VAL A 289 29.15 2.52 -13.97
N GLU A 290 29.30 2.13 -15.23
CA GLU A 290 29.42 3.07 -16.33
C GLU A 290 28.03 3.56 -16.76
N GLU A 291 27.99 4.76 -17.37
CA GLU A 291 26.79 5.26 -18.04
C GLU A 291 26.22 4.21 -19.01
N GLY A 292 24.90 3.99 -18.95
CA GLY A 292 24.21 2.99 -19.78
C GLY A 292 24.04 1.61 -19.12
N THR A 293 24.65 1.35 -17.96
CA THR A 293 24.50 0.07 -17.24
C THR A 293 23.08 -0.12 -16.69
N VAL A 294 22.51 -1.32 -16.80
CA VAL A 294 21.20 -1.67 -16.21
C VAL A 294 21.37 -1.93 -14.71
N LEU A 295 20.60 -1.22 -13.88
CA LEU A 295 20.70 -1.24 -12.41
C LEU A 295 19.60 -2.08 -11.75
N ALA A 296 18.40 -2.07 -12.32
CA ALA A 296 17.27 -2.84 -11.81
C ALA A 296 16.29 -3.18 -12.92
N GLU A 297 15.59 -4.29 -12.79
CA GLU A 297 14.57 -4.77 -13.71
C GLU A 297 13.29 -5.17 -12.96
N LYS A 298 12.14 -4.70 -13.46
CA LYS A 298 10.82 -5.07 -12.96
C LYS A 298 10.37 -6.34 -13.67
N ILE A 299 10.12 -7.37 -12.88
CA ILE A 299 9.42 -8.57 -13.33
C ILE A 299 7.92 -8.31 -13.14
N PRO A 300 7.12 -8.24 -14.23
CA PRO A 300 5.70 -7.89 -14.17
C PRO A 300 4.87 -8.93 -13.40
N MET A 301 3.74 -8.49 -12.85
CA MET A 301 2.77 -9.38 -12.21
C MET A 301 2.11 -10.31 -13.22
N LEU A 302 1.73 -11.50 -12.77
CA LEU A 302 0.88 -12.43 -13.52
C LEU A 302 -0.54 -12.36 -12.94
N GLU A 303 -1.53 -11.99 -13.75
CA GLU A 303 -2.91 -11.86 -13.30
C GLU A 303 -3.49 -13.21 -12.83
N SER A 304 -4.24 -13.19 -11.72
CA SER A 304 -5.02 -14.34 -11.26
C SER A 304 -6.25 -14.55 -12.15
N ARG A 305 -6.58 -15.81 -12.47
CA ARG A 305 -7.85 -16.15 -13.11
C ARG A 305 -8.81 -16.75 -12.09
N HIS A 306 -9.99 -16.16 -11.98
CA HIS A 306 -11.03 -16.66 -11.09
C HIS A 306 -11.58 -18.00 -11.57
N GLY A 307 -11.81 -18.91 -10.61
CA GLY A 307 -12.51 -20.17 -10.86
C GLY A 307 -14.02 -20.02 -10.71
N GLN A 308 -14.78 -21.06 -11.09
CA GLN A 308 -16.23 -21.14 -10.91
C GLN A 308 -16.66 -22.55 -10.51
N THR A 309 -17.51 -22.69 -9.50
CA THR A 309 -18.08 -23.99 -9.08
C THR A 309 -19.19 -24.45 -10.04
N ILE A 310 -19.65 -25.70 -9.92
CA ILE A 310 -20.78 -26.23 -10.73
C ILE A 310 -22.11 -25.49 -10.47
N PHE A 311 -22.19 -24.77 -9.36
CA PHE A 311 -23.34 -23.92 -8.99
C PHE A 311 -23.25 -22.50 -9.57
N GLY A 312 -22.17 -22.17 -10.28
CA GLY A 312 -21.93 -20.84 -10.86
C GLY A 312 -21.44 -19.78 -9.88
N ASP A 313 -20.95 -20.20 -8.70
CA ASP A 313 -20.31 -19.31 -7.72
C ASP A 313 -18.85 -19.07 -8.14
N GLN A 314 -18.41 -17.81 -8.07
CA GLN A 314 -17.03 -17.43 -8.39
C GLN A 314 -16.12 -17.73 -7.21
N ILE A 315 -14.97 -18.35 -7.48
CA ILE A 315 -13.91 -18.56 -6.51
C ILE A 315 -13.02 -17.31 -6.54
N GLU A 316 -13.19 -16.46 -5.52
CA GLU A 316 -12.36 -15.26 -5.32
C GLU A 316 -10.91 -15.67 -5.08
N MET A 317 -9.97 -15.01 -5.78
CA MET A 317 -8.53 -15.23 -5.64
C MET A 317 -7.89 -14.00 -5.02
N ILE A 318 -6.75 -14.20 -4.36
CA ILE A 318 -5.99 -13.10 -3.76
C ILE A 318 -5.51 -12.19 -4.89
N PRO A 319 -5.83 -10.88 -4.86
CA PRO A 319 -5.39 -9.96 -5.90
C PRO A 319 -3.87 -9.82 -5.87
N VAL A 320 -3.26 -9.83 -7.05
CA VAL A 320 -1.81 -9.61 -7.19
C VAL A 320 -1.45 -8.15 -7.01
N LYS A 321 -0.27 -7.89 -6.45
CA LYS A 321 0.27 -6.54 -6.23
C LYS A 321 1.21 -6.15 -7.34
N ASP A 322 1.06 -4.91 -7.84
CA ASP A 322 2.01 -4.30 -8.76
C ASP A 322 3.00 -3.39 -8.02
N ILE A 323 4.20 -3.22 -8.58
CA ILE A 323 5.27 -2.38 -8.03
C ILE A 323 5.81 -1.46 -9.12
N ALA A 324 5.95 -0.17 -8.83
CA ALA A 324 6.53 0.80 -9.75
C ALA A 324 8.04 0.96 -9.49
N LEU A 325 8.84 0.97 -10.57
CA LEU A 325 10.24 1.39 -10.50
C LEU A 325 10.30 2.89 -10.28
N LYS A 326 11.09 3.33 -9.30
CA LYS A 326 11.37 4.74 -9.07
C LYS A 326 12.86 4.97 -9.23
N PHE A 327 13.20 6.07 -9.87
CA PHE A 327 14.58 6.48 -10.10
C PHE A 327 14.78 7.92 -9.61
N GLY A 328 16.01 8.23 -9.27
CA GLY A 328 16.47 9.53 -8.84
C GLY A 328 17.59 10.05 -9.72
N LYS A 329 18.38 10.98 -9.19
CA LYS A 329 19.50 11.62 -9.90
C LYS A 329 20.52 10.58 -10.38
N GLY A 330 21.01 10.75 -11.61
CA GLY A 330 22.02 9.90 -12.22
C GLY A 330 21.48 8.55 -12.72
N ALA A 331 20.17 8.33 -12.64
CA ALA A 331 19.50 7.17 -13.19
C ALA A 331 18.31 7.60 -14.05
N LYS A 332 17.96 6.80 -15.05
CA LYS A 332 16.80 6.97 -15.91
C LYS A 332 16.04 5.67 -16.06
N ILE A 333 14.78 5.72 -16.47
CA ILE A 333 13.99 4.52 -16.79
C ILE A 333 14.09 4.21 -18.29
N SER A 334 14.06 2.93 -18.66
CA SER A 334 13.99 2.48 -20.05
C SER A 334 12.65 2.88 -20.69
N GLU A 335 12.62 2.94 -22.04
CA GLU A 335 11.43 3.31 -22.80
C GLU A 335 10.24 2.37 -22.55
N ASP A 336 10.51 1.08 -22.31
CA ASP A 336 9.49 0.07 -21.98
C ASP A 336 8.98 0.17 -20.53
N GLY A 337 9.61 0.99 -19.68
CA GLY A 337 9.24 1.19 -18.28
C GLY A 337 9.63 0.03 -17.35
N PHE A 338 10.39 -0.97 -17.83
CA PHE A 338 10.73 -2.16 -17.05
C PHE A 338 12.14 -2.16 -16.48
N LYS A 339 13.02 -1.22 -16.86
CA LYS A 339 14.41 -1.19 -16.40
C LYS A 339 14.81 0.20 -15.89
N VAL A 340 15.68 0.24 -14.88
CA VAL A 340 16.40 1.45 -14.49
C VAL A 340 17.83 1.35 -15.00
N ILE A 341 18.30 2.40 -15.65
CA ILE A 341 19.59 2.47 -16.34
C ILE A 341 20.40 3.65 -15.75
N ALA A 342 21.71 3.48 -15.61
CA ALA A 342 22.62 4.56 -15.23
C ALA A 342 22.65 5.67 -16.30
N GLU A 343 22.42 6.91 -15.89
CA GLU A 343 22.55 8.11 -16.74
C GLU A 343 23.94 8.73 -16.64
N VAL A 344 24.70 8.40 -15.59
CA VAL A 344 26.08 8.87 -15.40
C VAL A 344 26.94 7.72 -14.88
N THR A 345 28.24 7.78 -15.14
CA THR A 345 29.22 6.88 -14.52
C THR A 345 29.36 7.21 -13.03
N GLY A 346 29.32 6.20 -12.17
CA GLY A 346 29.40 6.42 -10.72
C GLY A 346 28.98 5.22 -9.89
N TYR A 347 28.41 5.49 -8.72
CA TYR A 347 28.07 4.48 -7.71
C TYR A 347 26.55 4.41 -7.53
N PRO A 348 25.91 3.27 -7.85
CA PRO A 348 24.48 3.11 -7.73
C PRO A 348 24.07 2.90 -6.26
N LYS A 349 22.94 3.47 -5.86
CA LYS A 349 22.35 3.31 -4.53
C LYS A 349 20.84 3.17 -4.58
N TYR A 350 20.30 2.43 -3.62
CA TYR A 350 18.86 2.31 -3.41
C TYR A 350 18.46 3.03 -2.11
N SER A 351 17.61 4.05 -2.25
CA SER A 351 17.12 4.86 -1.12
C SER A 351 16.00 4.15 -0.36
N LEU A 352 15.89 4.46 0.94
CA LEU A 352 14.74 4.11 1.79
C LEU A 352 13.39 4.54 1.20
N SER A 353 13.35 5.59 0.37
CA SER A 353 12.15 6.05 -0.35
C SER A 353 11.81 5.21 -1.60
N GLY A 354 12.58 4.15 -1.87
CA GLY A 354 12.40 3.22 -2.98
C GLY A 354 12.94 3.71 -4.33
N HIS A 355 13.85 4.69 -4.34
CA HIS A 355 14.44 5.26 -5.56
C HIS A 355 15.86 4.74 -5.79
N VAL A 356 16.17 4.41 -7.05
CA VAL A 356 17.54 4.09 -7.49
C VAL A 356 18.26 5.37 -7.95
N PHE A 357 19.46 5.62 -7.46
CA PHE A 357 20.31 6.77 -7.80
C PHE A 357 21.66 6.29 -8.33
N VAL A 358 22.36 7.12 -9.10
CA VAL A 358 23.80 6.96 -9.36
C VAL A 358 24.51 8.25 -9.02
N TYR A 359 25.53 8.16 -8.16
CA TYR A 359 26.31 9.31 -7.72
C TYR A 359 27.69 9.30 -8.39
N GLY A 360 28.05 10.40 -9.06
CA GLY A 360 29.43 10.63 -9.52
C GLY A 360 30.39 10.85 -8.35
N GLU A 361 31.70 10.85 -8.63
CA GLU A 361 32.75 11.04 -7.63
C GLU A 361 33.57 12.31 -7.92
N TYR A 362 33.77 13.12 -6.88
CA TYR A 362 34.66 14.27 -6.88
C TYR A 362 35.93 13.94 -6.12
N ILE A 363 37.09 14.11 -6.76
CA ILE A 363 38.39 13.76 -6.19
C ILE A 363 39.21 15.04 -5.98
N THR A 364 39.73 15.22 -4.77
CA THR A 364 40.72 16.26 -4.45
C THR A 364 42.08 15.59 -4.30
N GLU A 365 43.10 16.10 -5.00
CA GLU A 365 44.46 15.53 -4.97
C GLU A 365 45.24 15.86 -3.68
N GLY A 366 44.76 16.80 -2.86
CA GLY A 366 45.43 17.24 -1.63
C GLY A 366 44.47 17.49 -0.45
N ASP A 367 44.92 18.31 0.49
CA ASP A 367 44.19 18.64 1.72
C ASP A 367 43.00 19.58 1.45
N VAL A 368 41.98 19.49 2.31
CA VAL A 368 40.91 20.48 2.40
C VAL A 368 41.31 21.53 3.41
N ASP A 369 41.82 22.65 2.90
CA ASP A 369 42.29 23.79 3.67
C ASP A 369 41.99 25.13 2.98
N TYR A 370 42.75 26.19 3.24
CA TYR A 370 42.51 27.50 2.64
C TYR A 370 42.68 27.52 1.12
N GLU A 371 43.45 26.60 0.54
CA GLU A 371 43.65 26.51 -0.91
C GLU A 371 42.44 25.86 -1.58
N THR A 372 41.95 24.76 -1.00
CA THR A 372 40.81 24.00 -1.54
C THR A 372 39.46 24.62 -1.15
N GLY A 373 39.37 25.22 0.03
CA GLY A 373 38.14 25.75 0.61
C GLY A 373 37.17 24.67 1.09
N HIS A 374 35.93 25.06 1.39
CA HIS A 374 34.87 24.10 1.76
C HIS A 374 34.39 23.33 0.53
N ILE A 375 34.15 22.02 0.69
CA ILE A 375 33.65 21.16 -0.38
C ILE A 375 32.16 20.87 -0.15
N ASN A 376 31.32 21.18 -1.12
CA ASN A 376 29.91 20.80 -1.14
C ASN A 376 29.56 20.23 -2.51
N TYR A 377 29.58 18.90 -2.62
CA TYR A 377 29.38 18.18 -3.86
C TYR A 377 28.20 17.21 -3.75
N ASP A 378 27.29 17.25 -4.72
CA ASP A 378 26.10 16.39 -4.76
C ASP A 378 26.42 15.05 -5.43
N GLY A 379 27.29 14.30 -4.76
CA GLY A 379 27.84 13.00 -5.15
C GLY A 379 28.85 12.49 -4.13
N ASN A 380 29.61 11.47 -4.49
CA ASN A 380 30.68 10.92 -3.66
C ASN A 380 31.90 11.85 -3.67
N ILE A 381 32.62 11.92 -2.55
CA ILE A 381 33.81 12.77 -2.39
C ILE A 381 34.96 11.91 -1.92
N ASN A 382 36.09 12.02 -2.59
CA ASN A 382 37.33 11.36 -2.23
C ASN A 382 38.45 12.38 -2.07
N VAL A 383 38.78 12.71 -0.83
CA VAL A 383 39.88 13.60 -0.47
C VAL A 383 41.14 12.74 -0.31
N LYS A 384 42.09 12.86 -1.24
CA LYS A 384 43.39 12.16 -1.15
C LYS A 384 44.34 12.76 -0.10
N GLY A 385 43.90 13.76 0.65
CA GLY A 385 44.61 14.35 1.78
C GLY A 385 43.79 14.41 3.07
N ARG A 386 44.12 15.37 3.92
CA ARG A 386 43.50 15.64 5.22
C ARG A 386 42.41 16.69 5.11
N ILE A 387 41.40 16.59 5.95
CA ILE A 387 40.43 17.68 6.13
C ILE A 387 40.82 18.45 7.40
N LYS A 388 41.31 19.68 7.24
CA LYS A 388 41.86 20.50 8.33
C LYS A 388 40.78 21.20 9.16
N ALA A 389 41.22 21.77 10.29
CA ALA A 389 40.35 22.38 11.28
C ALA A 389 39.52 23.53 10.69
N GLY A 390 38.22 23.53 11.00
CA GLY A 390 37.29 24.55 10.53
C GLY A 390 36.79 24.39 9.09
N PHE A 391 37.30 23.43 8.33
CA PHE A 391 36.82 23.14 6.98
C PHE A 391 35.66 22.14 6.98
N ARG A 392 34.76 22.30 5.99
CA ARG A 392 33.53 21.51 5.89
C ARG A 392 33.50 20.76 4.58
N VAL A 393 33.19 19.47 4.66
CA VAL A 393 32.98 18.59 3.50
C VAL A 393 31.58 18.01 3.57
N LYS A 394 30.78 18.26 2.54
CA LYS A 394 29.40 17.78 2.42
C LYS A 394 29.20 17.04 1.11
N GLY A 395 28.73 15.80 1.20
CA GLY A 395 28.47 14.93 0.06
C GLY A 395 27.64 13.71 0.41
N ASN A 396 27.64 12.72 -0.48
CA ASN A 396 26.97 11.45 -0.26
C ASN A 396 27.87 10.49 0.54
N ASP A 397 28.76 9.76 -0.12
CA ASP A 397 29.86 9.05 0.54
C ASP A 397 31.10 9.92 0.59
N ILE A 398 31.82 9.90 1.70
CA ILE A 398 33.02 10.72 1.90
C ILE A 398 34.18 9.82 2.31
N LYS A 399 35.24 9.83 1.51
CA LYS A 399 36.52 9.19 1.81
C LYS A 399 37.58 10.26 2.04
N ALA A 400 38.39 10.11 3.08
CA ALA A 400 39.54 10.97 3.33
C ALA A 400 40.68 10.19 3.99
N ILE A 401 41.91 10.72 3.94
CA ILE A 401 43.04 10.09 4.65
C ILE A 401 42.91 10.33 6.15
N GLU A 402 42.81 11.58 6.58
CA GLU A 402 42.66 11.95 8.00
C GLU A 402 41.67 13.10 8.17
N LEU A 403 41.05 13.18 9.34
CA LEU A 403 40.16 14.27 9.72
C LEU A 403 40.71 14.93 10.99
N ASP A 404 41.12 16.20 10.88
CA ASP A 404 41.80 16.93 11.95
C ASP A 404 41.11 18.27 12.17
N GLY A 405 40.17 18.32 13.12
CA GLY A 405 39.32 19.49 13.39
C GLY A 405 38.23 19.77 12.34
N GLY A 406 38.11 18.91 11.33
CA GLY A 406 37.18 19.09 10.21
C GLY A 406 35.73 18.72 10.53
N ILE A 407 34.80 19.17 9.67
CA ILE A 407 33.37 18.90 9.80
C ILE A 407 32.88 18.14 8.56
N ILE A 408 32.34 16.94 8.77
CA ILE A 408 31.81 16.08 7.71
C ILE A 408 30.29 15.98 7.81
N THR A 409 29.60 16.14 6.68
CA THR A 409 28.16 15.86 6.55
C THR A 409 27.92 14.94 5.34
N ALA A 410 27.73 13.65 5.61
CA ALA A 410 27.52 12.60 4.63
C ALA A 410 26.05 12.12 4.61
N GLN A 411 25.49 11.88 3.42
CA GLN A 411 24.21 11.17 3.25
C GLN A 411 24.40 9.64 3.19
N GLY A 412 25.62 9.17 3.04
CA GLY A 412 26.01 7.77 3.08
C GLY A 412 27.15 7.54 4.06
N ASP A 413 28.12 6.72 3.66
CA ASP A 413 29.21 6.25 4.50
C ASP A 413 30.36 7.27 4.58
N VAL A 414 31.09 7.24 5.69
CA VAL A 414 32.32 8.01 5.90
C VAL A 414 33.47 7.05 6.15
N ILE A 415 34.50 7.10 5.31
CA ILE A 415 35.69 6.26 5.43
C ILE A 415 36.92 7.14 5.62
N ILE A 416 37.50 7.09 6.80
CA ILE A 416 38.75 7.77 7.12
C ILE A 416 39.85 6.71 7.23
N ALA A 417 40.84 6.74 6.34
CA ALA A 417 41.89 5.72 6.33
C ALA A 417 42.76 5.74 7.61
N GLY A 418 42.96 6.95 8.15
CA GLY A 418 43.72 7.24 9.35
C GLY A 418 42.82 7.59 10.55
N GLY A 419 43.14 8.68 11.23
CA GLY A 419 42.49 9.12 12.46
C GLY A 419 41.42 10.18 12.28
N ILE A 420 40.51 10.23 13.25
CA ILE A 420 39.56 11.31 13.46
C ILE A 420 39.95 12.04 14.75
N ASN A 421 40.42 13.29 14.64
CA ASN A 421 40.86 14.12 15.75
C ASN A 421 40.06 15.41 15.80
N GLU A 422 39.56 15.79 16.98
CA GLU A 422 38.87 17.07 17.24
C GLU A 422 37.71 17.41 16.28
N ALA A 423 37.06 16.39 15.72
CA ALA A 423 36.20 16.53 14.57
C ALA A 423 34.71 16.35 14.89
N ASN A 424 33.86 16.82 13.96
CA ASN A 424 32.42 16.59 14.01
C ASN A 424 31.94 15.86 12.75
N ILE A 425 31.38 14.67 12.91
CA ILE A 425 30.87 13.85 11.81
C ILE A 425 29.35 13.66 11.96
N TYR A 426 28.62 13.96 10.89
CA TYR A 426 27.25 13.53 10.69
C TYR A 426 27.18 12.62 9.47
N ALA A 427 26.67 11.39 9.63
CA ALA A 427 26.54 10.43 8.54
C ALA A 427 25.18 9.70 8.58
N ARG A 428 24.59 9.45 7.41
CA ARG A 428 23.39 8.57 7.31
C ARG A 428 23.74 7.13 6.93
N GLY A 429 25.01 6.84 6.72
CA GLY A 429 25.57 5.50 6.64
C GLY A 429 26.48 5.19 7.84
N ASN A 430 27.46 4.33 7.59
CA ASN A 430 28.45 3.84 8.53
C ASN A 430 29.67 4.77 8.59
N VAL A 431 30.42 4.70 9.69
CA VAL A 431 31.68 5.45 9.87
C VAL A 431 32.83 4.48 10.15
N TYR A 432 33.89 4.58 9.37
CA TYR A 432 35.11 3.77 9.52
C TYR A 432 36.30 4.66 9.77
N ALA A 433 37.10 4.31 10.78
CA ALA A 433 38.38 4.96 11.01
C ALA A 433 39.37 4.04 11.74
N ARG A 434 40.64 4.42 11.74
CA ARG A 434 41.66 3.70 12.51
C ARG A 434 41.57 4.03 14.00
N PHE A 435 41.38 5.29 14.36
CA PHE A 435 41.22 5.77 15.73
C PHE A 435 40.37 7.04 15.79
N VAL A 436 39.78 7.33 16.94
CA VAL A 436 38.93 8.51 17.18
C VAL A 436 39.32 9.18 18.49
N HIS A 437 39.74 10.44 18.44
CA HIS A 437 40.18 11.23 19.59
C HIS A 437 39.42 12.55 19.66
N ASN A 438 38.96 12.94 20.87
CA ASN A 438 38.32 14.23 21.16
C ASN A 438 37.21 14.64 20.15
N SER A 439 36.41 13.68 19.68
CA SER A 439 35.54 13.89 18.51
C SER A 439 34.07 13.56 18.79
N LYS A 440 33.18 14.11 17.97
CA LYS A 440 31.74 13.85 18.01
C LYS A 440 31.28 13.19 16.72
N ILE A 441 30.70 11.99 16.83
CA ILE A 441 30.19 11.23 15.69
C ILE A 441 28.71 10.97 15.91
N LEU A 442 27.89 11.33 14.94
CA LEU A 442 26.45 11.06 14.91
C LEU A 442 26.13 10.32 13.61
N CYS A 443 25.81 9.03 13.67
CA CYS A 443 25.54 8.24 12.47
C CYS A 443 24.30 7.33 12.54
N MET A 444 23.65 7.08 11.40
CA MET A 444 22.54 6.12 11.33
C MET A 444 23.06 4.67 11.23
N GLY A 445 24.22 4.46 10.63
CA GLY A 445 24.84 3.14 10.51
C GLY A 445 25.65 2.74 11.74
N SER A 446 26.56 1.80 11.55
CA SER A 446 27.53 1.36 12.54
C SER A 446 28.81 2.20 12.52
N VAL A 447 29.49 2.27 13.66
CA VAL A 447 30.84 2.84 13.77
C VAL A 447 31.83 1.71 13.96
N VAL A 448 32.82 1.62 13.08
CA VAL A 448 33.83 0.55 13.09
C VAL A 448 35.22 1.16 13.18
N ILE A 449 35.87 0.94 14.32
CA ILE A 449 37.17 1.50 14.66
C ILE A 449 38.21 0.39 14.84
N GLN A 450 39.40 0.57 14.27
CA GLN A 450 40.42 -0.48 14.33
C GLN A 450 41.17 -0.52 15.68
N LYS A 451 41.61 0.64 16.19
CA LYS A 451 42.57 0.73 17.31
C LYS A 451 42.00 1.28 18.60
N GLU A 452 41.39 2.45 18.60
CA GLU A 452 40.94 3.06 19.87
C GLU A 452 39.97 4.23 19.68
N ILE A 453 39.20 4.48 20.74
CA ILE A 453 38.29 5.61 20.89
C ILE A 453 38.61 6.28 22.22
N VAL A 454 38.92 7.58 22.20
CA VAL A 454 39.43 8.34 23.35
C VAL A 454 38.72 9.69 23.43
N ASP A 455 38.26 10.05 24.64
CA ASP A 455 37.64 11.36 24.94
C ASP A 455 36.56 11.79 23.93
N SER A 456 35.78 10.82 23.44
CA SER A 456 34.87 11.04 22.30
C SER A 456 33.42 10.75 22.65
N ASN A 457 32.51 11.37 21.88
CA ASN A 457 31.07 11.16 21.99
C ASN A 457 30.54 10.56 20.68
N ILE A 458 29.98 9.35 20.75
CA ILE A 458 29.53 8.60 19.57
C ILE A 458 28.08 8.18 19.76
N ASP A 459 27.20 8.64 18.87
CA ASP A 459 25.80 8.24 18.81
C ASP A 459 25.54 7.51 17.49
N CYS A 460 25.12 6.25 17.55
CA CYS A 460 24.85 5.43 16.37
C CYS A 460 23.56 4.58 16.48
N SER A 461 22.78 4.49 15.39
CA SER A 461 21.65 3.54 15.33
C SER A 461 22.08 2.12 14.97
N GLY A 462 23.32 1.93 14.53
CA GLY A 462 23.95 0.62 14.33
C GLY A 462 24.67 0.12 15.59
N SER A 463 25.74 -0.63 15.36
CA SER A 463 26.64 -1.10 16.42
C SER A 463 27.92 -0.25 16.46
N CYS A 464 28.54 -0.15 17.64
CA CYS A 464 29.88 0.43 17.76
C CYS A 464 30.88 -0.69 18.01
N VAL A 465 31.79 -0.91 17.05
CA VAL A 465 32.74 -2.03 17.08
C VAL A 465 34.16 -1.48 17.08
N ILE A 466 34.94 -1.88 18.08
CA ILE A 466 36.37 -1.63 18.19
C ILE A 466 37.09 -2.97 18.02
N GLU A 467 37.68 -3.22 16.85
CA GLU A 467 38.15 -4.55 16.44
C GLU A 467 39.14 -5.19 17.43
N ASN A 468 40.27 -4.53 17.69
CA ASN A 468 41.32 -5.03 18.58
C ASN A 468 41.74 -3.96 19.60
N GLY A 469 40.82 -3.07 19.93
CA GLY A 469 41.14 -1.78 20.49
C GLY A 469 40.65 -1.48 21.89
N LYS A 470 40.93 -0.26 22.33
CA LYS A 470 40.57 0.25 23.65
C LYS A 470 39.53 1.36 23.55
N LEU A 471 38.59 1.38 24.48
CA LEU A 471 37.68 2.49 24.72
C LEU A 471 38.12 3.25 25.98
N MET A 472 38.33 4.57 25.90
CA MET A 472 38.83 5.36 27.03
C MET A 472 38.03 6.66 27.19
N SER A 473 37.59 6.97 28.42
CA SER A 473 36.99 8.28 28.79
C SER A 473 35.92 8.78 27.80
N SER A 474 35.10 7.88 27.26
CA SER A 474 34.19 8.19 26.14
C SER A 474 32.74 7.88 26.48
N ILE A 475 31.84 8.58 25.79
CA ILE A 475 30.40 8.37 25.87
C ILE A 475 29.94 7.74 24.55
N ILE A 476 29.45 6.51 24.61
CA ILE A 476 28.95 5.80 23.43
C ILE A 476 27.47 5.49 23.62
N SER A 477 26.65 5.83 22.63
CA SER A 477 25.29 5.36 22.48
C SER A 477 25.17 4.53 21.20
N ALA A 478 24.86 3.25 21.32
CA ALA A 478 24.74 2.34 20.19
C ALA A 478 23.48 1.47 20.31
N LYS A 479 22.53 1.65 19.40
CA LYS A 479 21.26 0.91 19.45
C LYS A 479 21.45 -0.61 19.34
N MET A 480 22.38 -1.07 18.50
CA MET A 480 22.64 -2.50 18.27
C MET A 480 23.75 -3.07 19.17
N GLY A 481 24.25 -2.29 20.13
CA GLY A 481 25.25 -2.72 21.09
C GLY A 481 26.68 -2.26 20.78
N VAL A 482 27.58 -2.58 21.69
CA VAL A 482 29.00 -2.22 21.63
C VAL A 482 29.88 -3.46 21.74
N LYS A 483 30.91 -3.56 20.91
CA LYS A 483 31.95 -4.59 21.00
C LYS A 483 33.33 -3.95 21.08
N ALA A 484 34.12 -4.30 22.07
CA ALA A 484 35.49 -3.81 22.20
C ALA A 484 36.39 -4.86 22.85
N ARG A 485 37.71 -4.78 22.65
CA ARG A 485 38.64 -5.66 23.37
C ARG A 485 38.82 -5.19 24.81
N ASN A 486 39.11 -3.93 25.04
CA ASN A 486 39.23 -3.39 26.41
C ASN A 486 38.41 -2.11 26.58
N ILE A 487 37.84 -1.94 27.76
CA ILE A 487 37.09 -0.74 28.16
C ILE A 487 37.73 -0.16 29.42
N GLY A 488 38.26 1.06 29.27
CA GLY A 488 39.00 1.79 30.29
C GLY A 488 40.49 1.47 30.32
N THR A 489 41.22 2.27 31.09
CA THR A 489 42.59 1.99 31.55
C THR A 489 42.71 2.45 33.01
N GLU A 490 43.78 2.06 33.70
CA GLU A 490 44.01 2.44 35.11
C GLU A 490 44.12 3.96 35.32
N MET A 491 44.57 4.70 34.31
CA MET A 491 44.79 6.14 34.39
C MET A 491 43.66 6.98 33.79
N ALA A 492 42.76 6.37 32.99
CA ALA A 492 41.72 7.10 32.27
C ALA A 492 40.41 7.16 33.05
N CYS A 493 39.65 8.25 32.87
CA CYS A 493 38.30 8.37 33.38
C CYS A 493 37.38 7.25 32.84
N SER A 494 36.37 6.89 33.63
CA SER A 494 35.45 5.82 33.27
C SER A 494 34.57 6.19 32.06
N SER A 495 34.23 5.19 31.25
CA SER A 495 33.40 5.38 30.06
C SER A 495 31.92 5.14 30.39
N VAL A 496 31.04 5.79 29.64
CA VAL A 496 29.59 5.62 29.74
C VAL A 496 29.07 5.03 28.44
N ILE A 497 28.46 3.85 28.52
CA ILE A 497 27.98 3.08 27.37
C ILE A 497 26.47 2.93 27.48
N ARG A 498 25.75 3.41 26.48
CA ARG A 498 24.29 3.31 26.35
C ARG A 498 23.97 2.38 25.20
N VAL A 499 23.15 1.36 25.44
CA VAL A 499 22.79 0.37 24.43
C VAL A 499 21.28 0.18 24.33
N GLY A 500 20.79 -0.21 23.16
CA GLY A 500 19.37 -0.47 22.90
C GLY A 500 18.53 0.75 22.49
N ASN A 501 18.93 1.96 22.89
CA ASN A 501 18.26 3.22 22.54
C ASN A 501 18.86 3.90 21.29
N ASP A 502 17.99 4.49 20.47
CA ASP A 502 18.33 5.06 19.17
C ASP A 502 18.39 6.60 19.20
N VAL A 503 19.48 7.13 19.76
CA VAL A 503 19.69 8.58 19.93
C VAL A 503 19.75 9.32 18.58
N PHE A 504 20.26 8.68 17.53
CA PHE A 504 20.31 9.28 16.20
C PHE A 504 18.90 9.51 15.65
N CYS A 505 18.03 8.48 15.69
CA CYS A 505 16.66 8.63 15.24
C CYS A 505 15.90 9.69 16.03
N GLU A 506 16.04 9.72 17.37
CA GLU A 506 15.41 10.75 18.20
C GLU A 506 15.82 12.18 17.78
N LYS A 507 17.13 12.41 17.60
CA LYS A 507 17.66 13.70 17.16
C LYS A 507 17.17 14.09 15.76
N GLU A 508 17.12 13.14 14.83
CA GLU A 508 16.62 13.40 13.46
C GLU A 508 15.10 13.63 13.43
N LEU A 509 14.32 12.91 14.23
CA LEU A 509 12.88 13.13 14.35
C LEU A 509 12.57 14.53 14.88
N GLU A 510 13.28 14.98 15.93
CA GLU A 510 13.10 16.32 16.50
C GLU A 510 13.57 17.42 15.52
N LYS A 511 14.68 17.20 14.81
CA LYS A 511 15.15 18.11 13.75
C LYS A 511 14.15 18.24 12.61
N ASN A 512 13.58 17.12 12.16
CA ASN A 512 12.56 17.12 11.11
C ASN A 512 11.28 17.79 11.57
N ARG A 513 10.86 17.57 12.83
CA ARG A 513 9.72 18.27 13.44
C ARG A 513 9.91 19.79 13.42
N LYS A 514 11.06 20.28 13.88
CA LYS A 514 11.39 21.72 13.87
C LYS A 514 11.38 22.31 12.46
N LYS A 515 11.93 21.59 11.47
CA LYS A 515 11.92 22.04 10.05
C LYS A 515 10.52 22.10 9.47
N VAL A 516 9.68 21.10 9.75
CA VAL A 516 8.27 21.08 9.31
C VAL A 516 7.53 22.29 9.87
N GLU A 517 7.67 22.57 11.16
CA GLU A 517 7.05 23.74 11.80
C GLU A 517 7.51 25.06 11.16
N GLN A 518 8.81 25.18 10.83
CA GLN A 518 9.35 26.35 10.14
C GLN A 518 8.77 26.52 8.73
N LEU A 519 8.70 25.45 7.95
CA LEU A 519 8.13 25.48 6.60
C LEU A 519 6.64 25.81 6.61
N GLU A 520 5.90 25.32 7.61
CA GLU A 520 4.49 25.65 7.79
C GLU A 520 4.29 27.13 8.13
N LYS A 521 5.11 27.70 9.02
CA LYS A 521 5.09 29.14 9.32
C LYS A 521 5.38 29.99 8.08
N GLN A 522 6.37 29.59 7.26
CA GLN A 522 6.68 30.27 6.01
C GLN A 522 5.53 30.18 5.00
N ALA A 523 4.95 28.98 4.81
CA ALA A 523 3.82 28.79 3.91
C ALA A 523 2.60 29.61 4.35
N GLU A 524 2.34 29.68 5.65
CA GLU A 524 1.25 30.48 6.21
C GLU A 524 1.46 31.98 6.00
N GLN A 525 2.70 32.47 6.14
CA GLN A 525 3.03 33.87 5.82
C GLN A 525 2.73 34.19 4.34
N HIS A 526 3.16 33.33 3.41
CA HIS A 526 2.87 33.48 1.99
C HIS A 526 1.36 33.42 1.68
N ARG A 527 0.60 32.59 2.41
CA ARG A 527 -0.88 32.53 2.31
C ARG A 527 -1.52 33.84 2.77
N LYS A 528 -1.09 34.41 3.89
CA LYS A 528 -1.57 35.72 4.38
C LYS A 528 -1.27 36.84 3.39
N ASP A 529 -0.08 36.87 2.81
CA ASP A 529 0.31 37.89 1.83
C ASP A 529 -0.47 37.73 0.52
N LYS A 530 -0.74 36.49 0.09
CA LYS A 530 -1.64 36.22 -1.02
C LYS A 530 -3.07 36.71 -0.74
N GLU A 531 -3.60 36.51 0.46
CA GLU A 531 -4.95 36.96 0.82
C GLU A 531 -5.04 38.50 0.80
N LYS A 532 -4.02 39.21 1.30
CA LYS A 532 -3.92 40.68 1.17
C LYS A 532 -3.91 41.14 -0.29
N LEU A 533 -3.18 40.44 -1.17
CA LEU A 533 -3.16 40.73 -2.60
C LEU A 533 -4.53 40.48 -3.25
N LYS A 534 -5.22 39.41 -2.84
CA LYS A 534 -6.57 39.08 -3.32
C LYS A 534 -7.58 40.15 -2.92
N GLN A 535 -7.54 40.62 -1.66
CA GLN A 535 -8.40 41.72 -1.19
C GLN A 535 -8.15 43.01 -2.00
N LYS A 536 -6.89 43.34 -2.28
CA LYS A 536 -6.55 44.47 -3.17
C LYS A 536 -7.09 44.27 -4.58
N ASN A 537 -7.03 43.05 -5.12
CA ASN A 537 -7.55 42.76 -6.47
C ASN A 537 -9.08 42.93 -6.53
N VAL A 538 -9.81 42.44 -5.52
CA VAL A 538 -11.26 42.64 -5.42
C VAL A 538 -11.61 44.12 -5.37
N ALA A 539 -10.85 44.94 -4.63
CA ALA A 539 -11.06 46.38 -4.58
C ALA A 539 -10.82 47.07 -5.93
N VAL A 540 -9.85 46.62 -6.73
CA VAL A 540 -9.60 47.13 -8.08
C VAL A 540 -10.70 46.68 -9.04
N GLN A 541 -11.17 45.43 -8.95
CA GLN A 541 -12.26 44.91 -9.78
C GLN A 541 -13.57 45.68 -9.57
N LYS A 542 -13.89 46.06 -8.32
CA LYS A 542 -15.04 46.94 -8.06
C LYS A 542 -14.93 48.26 -8.83
N LYS A 543 -13.76 48.90 -8.80
CA LYS A 543 -13.52 50.12 -9.58
C LYS A 543 -13.68 49.90 -11.08
N ILE A 544 -13.23 48.76 -11.61
CA ILE A 544 -13.40 48.42 -13.04
C ILE A 544 -14.89 48.40 -13.39
N VAL A 545 -15.72 47.75 -12.57
CA VAL A 545 -17.17 47.70 -12.79
C VAL A 545 -17.79 49.10 -12.74
N ASP A 546 -17.45 49.91 -11.75
CA ASP A 546 -17.99 51.26 -11.59
C ASP A 546 -17.62 52.17 -12.78
N PHE A 547 -16.37 52.15 -13.22
CA PHE A 547 -15.90 52.99 -14.34
C PHE A 547 -16.35 52.47 -15.71
N ALA A 548 -16.52 51.16 -15.89
CA ALA A 548 -17.11 50.60 -17.12
C ALA A 548 -18.56 51.09 -17.29
N HIS A 549 -19.36 51.08 -16.22
CA HIS A 549 -20.73 51.60 -16.26
C HIS A 549 -20.77 53.10 -16.61
N ILE A 550 -19.82 53.90 -16.10
CA ILE A 550 -19.72 55.33 -16.43
C ILE A 550 -19.35 55.53 -17.92
N GLN A 551 -18.41 54.74 -18.44
CA GLN A 551 -18.00 54.79 -19.84
C GLN A 551 -19.16 54.41 -20.76
N ASP A 552 -19.81 53.28 -20.52
CA ASP A 552 -20.92 52.77 -21.33
C ASP A 552 -22.08 53.77 -21.36
N ARG A 553 -22.47 54.30 -20.18
CA ARG A 553 -23.53 55.29 -20.08
C ARG A 553 -23.19 56.58 -20.84
N SER A 554 -21.96 57.07 -20.70
CA SER A 554 -21.52 58.30 -21.39
C SER A 554 -21.53 58.13 -22.91
N GLN A 555 -21.13 56.95 -23.41
CA GLN A 555 -21.13 56.64 -24.85
C GLN A 555 -22.54 56.43 -25.42
N LEU A 556 -23.46 55.84 -24.65
CA LEU A 556 -24.86 55.70 -25.05
C LEU A 556 -25.55 57.07 -25.12
N GLU A 557 -25.42 57.90 -24.08
CA GLU A 557 -25.96 59.27 -24.06
C GLU A 557 -25.35 60.11 -25.21
N GLU A 558 -24.05 59.95 -25.51
CA GLU A 558 -23.42 60.60 -26.66
C GLU A 558 -24.08 60.21 -27.99
N LYS A 559 -24.31 58.90 -28.21
CA LYS A 559 -24.96 58.40 -29.44
C LYS A 559 -26.39 58.93 -29.59
N GLU A 560 -27.16 58.97 -28.51
CA GLU A 560 -28.52 59.52 -28.53
C GLU A 560 -28.53 61.02 -28.86
N LEU A 561 -27.61 61.79 -28.28
CA LEU A 561 -27.50 63.23 -28.54
C LEU A 561 -27.04 63.51 -29.97
N ASN A 562 -26.10 62.73 -30.51
CA ASN A 562 -25.68 62.83 -31.92
C ASN A 562 -26.85 62.54 -32.88
N LEU A 563 -27.68 61.54 -32.58
CA LEU A 563 -28.91 61.26 -33.34
C LEU A 563 -29.89 62.43 -33.30
N LYS A 564 -30.10 63.04 -32.13
CA LYS A 564 -30.95 64.24 -31.99
C LYS A 564 -30.43 65.44 -32.78
N ILE A 565 -29.12 65.71 -32.75
CA ILE A 565 -28.50 66.76 -33.58
C ILE A 565 -28.75 66.49 -35.06
N SER A 566 -28.52 65.26 -35.54
CA SER A 566 -28.72 64.90 -36.96
C SER A 566 -30.17 65.05 -37.44
N LEU A 567 -31.14 64.92 -36.52
CA LEU A 567 -32.57 65.11 -36.82
C LEU A 567 -32.96 66.60 -36.78
N MET A 568 -32.36 67.39 -35.89
CA MET A 568 -32.58 68.83 -35.79
C MET A 568 -31.98 69.57 -36.98
N GLU A 569 -30.76 69.21 -37.42
CA GLU A 569 -30.10 69.76 -38.60
C GLU A 569 -30.91 69.57 -39.90
N LYS A 570 -31.80 68.57 -39.95
CA LYS A 570 -32.70 68.30 -41.08
C LYS A 570 -34.03 69.06 -41.02
N ASN A 571 -34.46 69.53 -39.85
CA ASN A 571 -35.82 70.00 -39.61
C ASN A 571 -35.93 71.47 -39.14
N THR A 572 -34.87 72.07 -38.58
CA THR A 572 -34.92 73.42 -37.98
C THR A 572 -33.56 74.13 -37.94
N GLU A 573 -33.51 75.45 -38.15
CA GLU A 573 -32.30 76.29 -38.05
C GLU A 573 -32.04 76.83 -36.62
N ASP A 574 -32.31 76.04 -35.59
CA ASP A 574 -32.13 76.48 -34.19
C ASP A 574 -30.68 76.26 -33.70
N TYR A 575 -29.78 77.13 -34.19
CA TYR A 575 -28.33 77.05 -33.94
C TYR A 575 -27.93 77.09 -32.47
N GLN A 576 -28.72 77.73 -31.59
CA GLN A 576 -28.41 77.82 -30.16
C GLN A 576 -28.59 76.48 -29.45
N ALA A 577 -29.68 75.76 -29.75
CA ALA A 577 -29.94 74.43 -29.19
C ALA A 577 -28.89 73.40 -29.64
N ILE A 578 -28.46 73.46 -30.91
CA ILE A 578 -27.40 72.60 -31.45
C ILE A 578 -26.06 72.85 -30.74
N ALA A 579 -25.70 74.12 -30.50
CA ALA A 579 -24.46 74.48 -29.80
C ALA A 579 -24.44 73.97 -28.35
N GLU A 580 -25.57 74.02 -27.64
CA GLU A 580 -25.69 73.54 -26.26
C GLU A 580 -25.58 72.00 -26.18
N LEU A 581 -26.20 71.28 -27.11
CA LEU A 581 -26.08 69.82 -27.25
C LEU A 581 -24.65 69.39 -27.62
N SER A 582 -23.97 70.13 -28.51
CA SER A 582 -22.57 69.87 -28.87
C SER A 582 -21.64 70.03 -27.65
N LYS A 583 -21.84 71.09 -26.86
CA LYS A 583 -21.07 71.30 -25.62
C LYS A 583 -21.30 70.17 -24.62
N ARG A 584 -22.52 69.63 -24.55
CA ARG A 584 -22.85 68.46 -23.72
C ARG A 584 -22.14 67.20 -24.21
N ILE A 585 -22.09 66.96 -25.53
CA ILE A 585 -21.34 65.85 -26.14
C ILE A 585 -19.85 65.93 -25.79
N ASP A 586 -19.23 67.11 -25.88
CA ASP A 586 -17.82 67.27 -25.53
C ASP A 586 -17.54 66.93 -24.05
N THR A 587 -18.46 67.29 -23.15
CA THR A 587 -18.34 66.89 -21.73
C THR A 587 -18.48 65.37 -21.54
N LEU A 588 -19.39 64.72 -22.28
CA LEU A 588 -19.56 63.26 -22.23
C LEU A 588 -18.34 62.53 -22.80
N ARG A 589 -17.76 63.02 -23.90
CA ARG A 589 -16.50 62.50 -24.47
C ARG A 589 -15.33 62.63 -23.51
N ALA A 590 -15.18 63.79 -22.88
CA ALA A 590 -14.12 64.01 -21.89
C ALA A 590 -14.28 63.08 -20.67
N ASN A 591 -15.52 62.81 -20.24
CA ASN A 591 -15.79 61.87 -19.15
C ASN A 591 -15.52 60.42 -19.56
N ALA A 592 -15.90 60.02 -20.78
CA ALA A 592 -15.63 58.70 -21.33
C ALA A 592 -14.12 58.43 -21.46
N GLN A 593 -13.35 59.39 -21.98
CA GLN A 593 -11.88 59.28 -22.07
C GLN A 593 -11.22 59.18 -20.69
N LYS A 594 -11.68 59.95 -19.71
CA LYS A 594 -11.17 59.84 -18.32
C LYS A 594 -11.47 58.48 -17.71
N ALA A 595 -12.68 57.95 -17.92
CA ALA A 595 -13.07 56.61 -17.45
C ALA A 595 -12.21 55.53 -18.12
N GLU A 596 -11.97 55.62 -19.42
CA GLU A 596 -11.11 54.71 -20.19
C GLU A 596 -9.65 54.72 -19.68
N GLY A 597 -9.08 55.90 -19.42
CA GLY A 597 -7.74 56.03 -18.84
C GLY A 597 -7.62 55.37 -17.46
N ILE A 598 -8.66 55.50 -16.62
CA ILE A 598 -8.71 54.85 -15.30
C ILE A 598 -8.88 53.34 -15.43
N LEU A 599 -9.69 52.87 -16.37
CA LEU A 599 -9.90 51.45 -16.65
C LEU A 599 -8.60 50.77 -17.08
N ASN A 600 -7.87 51.36 -18.04
CA ASN A 600 -6.57 50.85 -18.47
C ASN A 600 -5.58 50.74 -17.29
N ALA A 601 -5.50 51.78 -16.45
CA ALA A 601 -4.65 51.74 -15.25
C ALA A 601 -5.11 50.71 -14.21
N CYS A 602 -6.40 50.40 -14.14
CA CYS A 602 -6.95 49.36 -13.28
C CYS A 602 -6.64 47.96 -13.83
N PHE A 603 -6.78 47.71 -15.14
CA PHE A 603 -6.38 46.45 -15.77
C PHE A 603 -4.89 46.16 -15.56
N ASP A 604 -4.01 47.14 -15.77
CA ASP A 604 -2.57 47.01 -15.49
C ASP A 604 -2.28 46.63 -14.03
N LYS A 605 -3.04 47.20 -13.08
CA LYS A 605 -2.91 46.87 -11.65
C LYS A 605 -3.40 45.47 -11.36
N THR A 606 -4.51 45.05 -11.95
CA THR A 606 -5.04 43.68 -11.82
C THR A 606 -4.04 42.67 -12.35
N ASP A 607 -3.47 42.89 -13.53
CA ASP A 607 -2.46 41.99 -14.12
C ASP A 607 -1.22 41.86 -13.22
N LYS A 608 -0.71 42.98 -12.70
CA LYS A 608 0.42 42.99 -11.74
C LYS A 608 0.09 42.25 -10.44
N LEU A 609 -1.13 42.41 -9.92
CA LEU A 609 -1.58 41.70 -8.72
C LEU A 609 -1.72 40.20 -8.98
N GLU A 610 -2.26 39.79 -10.12
CA GLU A 610 -2.37 38.39 -10.52
C GLU A 610 -1.02 37.72 -10.69
N GLN A 611 -0.05 38.37 -11.33
CA GLN A 611 1.31 37.86 -11.44
C GLN A 611 1.95 37.65 -10.06
N ARG A 612 1.78 38.60 -9.13
CA ARG A 612 2.26 38.47 -7.75
C ARG A 612 1.57 37.31 -7.02
N MET A 613 0.25 37.16 -7.15
CA MET A 613 -0.48 36.02 -6.57
C MET A 613 -0.02 34.67 -7.15
N LYS A 614 0.24 34.60 -8.46
CA LYS A 614 0.81 33.41 -9.11
C LYS A 614 2.18 33.08 -8.54
N LYS A 615 3.05 34.07 -8.31
CA LYS A 615 4.35 33.88 -7.64
C LYS A 615 4.18 33.32 -6.22
N GLN A 616 3.32 33.92 -5.41
CA GLN A 616 3.03 33.43 -4.05
C GLN A 616 2.52 31.99 -4.05
N ASN A 617 1.61 31.64 -4.97
CA ASN A 617 1.12 30.26 -5.13
C ASN A 617 2.23 29.27 -5.48
N ARG A 618 3.19 29.66 -6.33
CA ARG A 618 4.34 28.81 -6.68
C ARG A 618 5.22 28.54 -5.46
N GLU A 619 5.52 29.58 -4.68
CA GLU A 619 6.31 29.43 -3.44
C GLU A 619 5.61 28.53 -2.41
N ILE A 620 4.30 28.72 -2.19
CA ILE A 620 3.51 27.87 -1.29
C ILE A 620 3.60 26.40 -1.73
N LYS A 621 3.42 26.11 -3.02
CA LYS A 621 3.54 24.73 -3.54
C LYS A 621 4.92 24.13 -3.33
N ILE A 622 5.99 24.92 -3.50
CA ILE A 622 7.37 24.47 -3.27
C ILE A 622 7.57 24.13 -1.79
N LEU A 623 7.10 24.99 -0.89
CA LEU A 623 7.21 24.79 0.56
C LEU A 623 6.40 23.56 1.02
N GLU A 624 5.17 23.40 0.53
CA GLU A 624 4.32 22.24 0.81
C GLU A 624 4.98 20.95 0.31
N LYS A 625 5.51 20.93 -0.92
CA LYS A 625 6.24 19.76 -1.44
C LYS A 625 7.47 19.43 -0.61
N ARG A 626 8.19 20.42 -0.07
CA ARG A 626 9.34 20.19 0.84
C ARG A 626 8.89 19.65 2.19
N ARG A 627 7.79 20.18 2.73
CA ARG A 627 7.18 19.69 3.98
C ARG A 627 6.75 18.23 3.84
N ASP A 628 6.05 17.89 2.77
CA ASP A 628 5.53 16.54 2.55
C ASP A 628 6.66 15.52 2.47
N LYS A 629 7.77 15.86 1.78
CA LYS A 629 8.98 15.03 1.77
C LYS A 629 9.54 14.77 3.17
N LEU A 630 9.57 15.78 4.05
CA LEU A 630 10.04 15.61 5.44
C LEU A 630 9.08 14.78 6.28
N ILE A 631 7.77 14.87 6.01
CA ILE A 631 6.75 14.04 6.67
C ILE A 631 6.94 12.57 6.25
N ASP A 632 7.10 12.30 4.96
CA ASP A 632 7.36 10.96 4.42
C ASP A 632 8.66 10.38 4.98
N GLU A 633 9.70 11.20 5.08
CA GLU A 633 10.95 10.79 5.71
C GLU A 633 10.77 10.44 7.19
N ARG A 634 9.98 11.23 7.92
CA ARG A 634 9.66 10.98 9.33
C ARG A 634 8.88 9.67 9.49
N THR A 635 7.87 9.41 8.66
CA THR A 635 7.07 8.18 8.73
C THR A 635 7.92 6.96 8.42
N ASN A 636 8.79 7.04 7.40
CA ASN A 636 9.73 5.97 7.07
C ASN A 636 10.72 5.71 8.21
N LEU A 637 11.25 6.75 8.84
CA LEU A 637 12.18 6.61 9.97
C LEU A 637 11.50 5.93 11.17
N ILE A 638 10.26 6.31 11.49
CA ILE A 638 9.46 5.67 12.56
C ILE A 638 9.19 4.20 12.24
N ALA A 639 8.83 3.89 10.99
CA ALA A 639 8.60 2.50 10.56
C ALA A 639 9.91 1.68 10.68
N TRP A 640 11.03 2.24 10.23
CA TRP A 640 12.34 1.60 10.33
C TRP A 640 12.75 1.31 11.79
N THR A 641 12.51 2.25 12.72
CA THR A 641 12.81 2.04 14.14
C THR A 641 11.96 0.93 14.75
N LYS A 642 10.70 0.75 14.30
CA LYS A 642 9.82 -0.34 14.76
C LYS A 642 10.23 -1.70 14.22
N ASP A 643 10.64 -1.77 12.96
CA ASP A 643 11.01 -3.04 12.31
C ASP A 643 12.38 -3.56 12.77
N LYS A 644 13.25 -2.67 13.28
CA LYS A 644 14.57 -3.02 13.80
C LYS A 644 14.68 -2.67 15.29
N PRO A 645 14.19 -3.52 16.21
CA PRO A 645 14.36 -3.30 17.64
C PRO A 645 15.85 -3.29 18.00
N GLY A 646 16.22 -2.46 18.98
CA GLY A 646 17.60 -2.40 19.45
C GLY A 646 18.04 -3.68 20.15
N ASN A 647 19.35 -3.91 20.14
CA ASN A 647 19.97 -5.04 20.84
C ASN A 647 20.85 -4.48 21.98
N PRO A 648 20.37 -4.46 23.22
CA PRO A 648 21.09 -3.88 24.36
C PRO A 648 22.20 -4.83 24.85
N VAL A 649 23.27 -4.99 24.05
CA VAL A 649 24.40 -5.88 24.37
C VAL A 649 25.73 -5.14 24.35
N VAL A 650 26.58 -5.44 25.32
CA VAL A 650 27.98 -5.02 25.36
C VAL A 650 28.86 -6.27 25.44
N ILE A 651 29.77 -6.44 24.48
CA ILE A 651 30.68 -7.58 24.41
C ILE A 651 32.11 -7.09 24.59
N VAL A 652 32.82 -7.67 25.56
CA VAL A 652 34.20 -7.32 25.87
C VAL A 652 35.09 -8.55 25.90
N ASP A 653 35.99 -8.64 24.92
CA ASP A 653 36.88 -9.79 24.73
C ASP A 653 38.13 -9.75 25.65
N GLY A 654 38.33 -8.68 26.40
CA GLY A 654 39.47 -8.45 27.27
C GLY A 654 39.00 -7.97 28.64
N VAL A 655 39.30 -6.72 29.00
CA VAL A 655 39.06 -6.18 30.35
C VAL A 655 38.07 -5.03 30.34
N ILE A 656 37.19 -4.97 31.36
CA ILE A 656 36.40 -3.79 31.72
C ILE A 656 36.90 -3.25 33.05
N MET A 657 37.29 -1.98 33.06
CA MET A 657 37.75 -1.29 34.26
C MET A 657 36.59 -0.89 35.19
N PRO A 658 36.82 -0.83 36.52
CA PRO A 658 35.89 -0.28 37.49
C PRO A 658 35.35 1.11 37.12
N GLU A 659 34.20 1.47 37.70
CA GLU A 659 33.43 2.71 37.47
C GLU A 659 32.87 2.88 36.06
N THR A 660 33.10 1.94 35.14
CA THR A 660 32.43 1.93 33.84
C THR A 660 30.92 1.78 34.03
N ARG A 661 30.15 2.66 33.39
CA ARG A 661 28.68 2.64 33.46
C ARG A 661 28.11 2.10 32.17
N ILE A 662 27.27 1.08 32.27
CA ILE A 662 26.56 0.47 31.15
C ILE A 662 25.07 0.65 31.38
N ILE A 663 24.39 1.29 30.45
CA ILE A 663 22.99 1.71 30.56
C ILE A 663 22.22 1.01 29.42
N GLY A 664 21.27 0.14 29.79
CA GLY A 664 20.33 -0.48 28.87
C GLY A 664 19.09 0.38 28.65
N ASN A 665 17.99 -0.24 28.18
CA ASN A 665 16.75 0.48 27.94
C ASN A 665 15.99 0.80 29.22
N HIS A 666 16.03 -0.12 30.20
CA HIS A 666 15.24 -0.04 31.43
C HIS A 666 16.10 -0.13 32.69
N SER A 667 17.37 -0.54 32.56
CA SER A 667 18.26 -0.80 33.69
C SER A 667 19.68 -0.27 33.44
N GLU A 668 20.44 -0.07 34.52
CA GLU A 668 21.86 0.30 34.45
C GLU A 668 22.72 -0.61 35.32
N LYS A 669 23.98 -0.80 34.92
CA LYS A 669 25.02 -1.48 35.69
C LYS A 669 26.25 -0.61 35.77
N ARG A 670 26.72 -0.38 37.00
CA ARG A 670 28.07 0.11 37.26
C ARG A 670 28.99 -1.07 37.52
N VAL A 671 30.13 -1.09 36.85
CA VAL A 671 31.18 -2.09 37.08
C VAL A 671 31.94 -1.70 38.34
N MET A 672 31.82 -2.51 39.41
CA MET A 672 32.49 -2.24 40.68
C MET A 672 33.91 -2.78 40.71
N ASP A 673 34.12 -3.98 40.15
CA ASP A 673 35.40 -4.67 40.10
C ASP A 673 35.85 -4.92 38.66
N LEU A 674 37.15 -5.14 38.47
CA LEU A 674 37.72 -5.48 37.16
C LEU A 674 37.08 -6.77 36.62
N MET A 675 36.43 -6.67 35.47
CA MET A 675 35.82 -7.82 34.79
C MET A 675 36.63 -8.24 33.56
N ARG A 676 36.69 -9.55 33.29
CA ARG A 676 37.36 -10.10 32.10
C ARG A 676 36.39 -10.94 31.28
N TYR A 677 36.52 -10.90 29.95
CA TYR A 677 35.75 -11.72 29.01
C TYR A 677 34.24 -11.67 29.31
N ALA A 678 33.68 -10.46 29.27
CA ALA A 678 32.33 -10.21 29.74
C ALA A 678 31.38 -9.92 28.58
N LYS A 679 30.23 -10.59 28.57
CA LYS A 679 29.06 -10.21 27.77
C LYS A 679 28.00 -9.68 28.72
N ILE A 680 27.57 -8.45 28.53
CA ILE A 680 26.64 -7.76 29.43
C ILE A 680 25.40 -7.41 28.61
N MET A 681 24.23 -7.85 29.07
CA MET A 681 22.97 -7.61 28.38
C MET A 681 21.82 -7.42 29.36
N GLU A 682 20.77 -6.71 28.91
CA GLU A 682 19.54 -6.55 29.67
C GLU A 682 18.73 -7.84 29.59
N VAL A 683 18.52 -8.48 30.75
CA VAL A 683 17.73 -9.70 30.89
C VAL A 683 16.39 -9.34 31.53
N VAL A 684 15.32 -9.95 31.04
CA VAL A 684 13.97 -9.81 31.60
C VAL A 684 13.68 -11.03 32.46
N SER A 685 13.46 -10.82 33.75
CA SER A 685 12.93 -11.83 34.66
C SER A 685 11.47 -11.50 35.01
N LYS A 686 10.66 -12.52 35.29
CA LYS A 686 9.29 -12.34 35.78
C LYS A 686 9.25 -12.57 37.28
N THR A 687 8.58 -11.68 38.01
CA THR A 687 8.23 -11.94 39.41
C THR A 687 7.13 -13.00 39.50
N ASP A 688 6.95 -13.57 40.70
CA ASP A 688 5.85 -14.50 40.99
C ASP A 688 4.46 -13.87 40.72
N ASP A 689 4.36 -12.54 40.76
CA ASP A 689 3.15 -11.76 40.43
C ASP A 689 3.00 -11.42 38.93
N GLY A 690 3.91 -11.92 38.08
CA GLY A 690 3.87 -11.74 36.62
C GLY A 690 4.39 -10.38 36.11
N GLN A 691 5.02 -9.56 36.94
CA GLN A 691 5.65 -8.30 36.50
C GLN A 691 7.04 -8.55 35.92
N ASN A 692 7.39 -7.83 34.86
CA ASN A 692 8.73 -7.88 34.26
C ASN A 692 9.70 -7.02 35.07
N ILE A 693 10.78 -7.62 35.57
CA ILE A 693 11.97 -6.94 36.10
C ILE A 693 13.05 -6.96 35.01
N TYR A 694 13.66 -5.80 34.78
CA TYR A 694 14.77 -5.64 33.85
C TYR A 694 16.06 -5.46 34.63
N GLU A 695 17.07 -6.29 34.34
CA GLU A 695 18.37 -6.21 34.99
C GLU A 695 19.51 -6.39 33.97
N MET A 696 20.54 -5.55 34.08
CA MET A 696 21.78 -5.73 33.32
C MET A 696 22.62 -6.84 33.96
N GLN A 697 22.66 -8.02 33.33
CA GLN A 697 23.39 -9.18 33.82
C GLN A 697 24.63 -9.47 32.98
N VAL A 698 25.66 -10.00 33.64
CA VAL A 698 26.84 -10.57 32.96
C VAL A 698 26.50 -12.00 32.60
N VAL A 699 26.49 -12.29 31.31
CA VAL A 699 26.23 -13.62 30.77
C VAL A 699 27.57 -14.25 30.42
N SER A 700 27.77 -15.51 30.81
CA SER A 700 28.95 -16.30 30.41
C SER A 700 29.01 -16.43 28.89
N ILE A 701 30.18 -16.13 28.31
CA ILE A 701 30.46 -16.24 26.86
C ILE A 701 30.56 -17.70 26.45
#